data_AF-A0A4Q9MJC7-F1
#
_entry.id   AF-A0A4Q9MJC7-F1
#
_cell.length_a   1.000
_cell.length_b   1.000
_cell.length_c   1.000
_cell.angle_alpha   90.00
_cell.angle_beta   90.00
_cell.angle_gamma   90.00
#
_symmetry.space_group_name_H-M   'P 1'
#
loop_
_entity.id
_entity.type
_entity.pdbx_description
1 polymer ?
#
loop_
_entity_poly.entity_id
_entity_poly.type
_entity_poly.pdbx_seq_one_letter_code
_entity_poly.pdbx_strand_id
1 'polypeptide(L)'
;MDSTGPPPVGFTHGRWLTPYDSVSPEKRPLVSADSGVDGSSPSNGDCKSGHYVLQDSTESTWKRHMSLRRCKSWVFLALLAVYLFFLTSSPTAPAREADPVRRSNGYSDIVQWDNYTLWIHNQRIFLHSGEFHTFRLPVRELWLDIFQKMVAAGLNGVSIYVHMGLTNPSRGVVDFKDWRALKPMYNAASEAGLFIVLRPGPYINAETSAGGIAHWITTETAGEVRTNATDWVEAYEPYIDGVIKESVDYQITNGGPIIAVQIDNEYDQSISHQLYFQRLENQYREGSIVVPLTYNDPNEREAFINGTGAVDIYGMDAYPQAFDCSNPLVWKNVSMNYHAYHEKVNPSQPWYMPEFQAGAFDPWAGPGYEACAVLTGPDFEDVFYKHNWAANEKLVNYYMIYGGTNWGGIPFPGVYTSYDYGAPIRENRLLTDKYDELKRQGIFLRSSPEFRKTDWIGDSATGIPEVNIDNGLVYGTYLRNPDTGTGFLITRQNDSTSAANVAFTVSLPTSQGILTLPTTTDSIVLHGRQSKLITTDYTFGNKGALLYTTTSIFFAGTIGPRDVIFLYGHVGQSHEFSFIPLGDGVGTTSSLVQLSKLARRPATTVTILPGVQGLITVWESPEQLVLYSDPVTAATFWAPPIRSPSVDIIEGLETFWQFGTNTTVLVGGPYLVRNASLEDSGTTLALVGDLNASVPLTVFAPQEVTAVTWNGEPVGTMTQSRSSGLRGMLVLKSGIRDVKVPELTGWRYADSLPEVKKGYDDTEWVVADKKSTNIPIKPVFGDGRVLYGCDYGFCENIILWRGHFNATGLETGANLTIYGGECFAASVWINDKFISSVYSPSEHVNHLFKFHEDALIVGEDNVMTVIQDNMGLDEDDNEKSARGIAGFALVGGNTTFGTWKVQGKVGGYLNYPDKVRGLFNEGGLHGERKGWHLPGFDTSGPEWTLRELSDGLPGGSAGVGFFVTTFELDIPGFTDTPISFQFEETNDQPYRALLFVNGWQYGKRAANIGPQTRFTVPQGILDYTGENWVAIALWALNDTAVSPTLQLAVDAIIEGGVGPIASNNPVWRSLRP
;
A
#
# COMPACT_ATOMS: atom_id res chain seq x y z
N MET A 1 44.54 31.81 10.68
CA MET A 1 44.86 30.93 11.81
C MET A 1 43.64 30.83 12.71
N ASP A 2 42.76 29.86 12.62
CA ASP A 2 42.32 28.97 11.55
C ASP A 2 41.12 28.20 12.15
N SER A 3 40.24 27.74 11.26
CA SER A 3 39.16 26.76 11.44
C SER A 3 37.91 27.18 12.23
N THR A 4 36.97 27.73 11.47
CA THR A 4 35.52 27.64 11.70
C THR A 4 35.00 26.29 11.19
N GLY A 5 34.27 25.56 12.02
CA GLY A 5 33.37 24.48 11.61
C GLY A 5 31.99 24.73 12.25
N PRO A 6 30.87 24.53 11.53
CA PRO A 6 29.55 24.73 12.10
C PRO A 6 29.16 23.53 12.99
N PRO A 7 28.37 23.73 14.06
CA PRO A 7 27.88 22.65 14.90
C PRO A 7 26.78 21.85 14.17
N PRO A 8 26.65 20.54 14.44
CA PRO A 8 25.59 19.71 13.89
C PRO A 8 24.24 20.12 14.48
N VAL A 9 23.28 20.41 13.60
CA VAL A 9 21.88 20.62 13.95
C VAL A 9 21.25 19.25 14.15
N GLY A 10 21.10 18.83 15.42
CA GLY A 10 20.27 17.69 15.78
C GLY A 10 18.81 18.11 15.77
N PHE A 11 18.07 17.67 14.75
CA PHE A 11 16.61 17.71 14.76
C PHE A 11 16.10 16.65 15.73
N THR A 12 15.68 17.06 16.91
CA THR A 12 14.90 16.21 17.81
C THR A 12 13.42 16.39 17.47
N HIS A 13 12.89 15.54 16.60
CA HIS A 13 11.45 15.37 16.43
C HIS A 13 10.89 14.60 17.62
N GLY A 14 10.18 15.31 18.49
CA GLY A 14 9.38 14.72 19.56
C GLY A 14 7.90 14.90 19.24
N ARG A 15 7.33 13.95 18.51
CA ARG A 15 5.92 13.51 18.57
C ARG A 15 5.78 12.32 17.61
N TRP A 16 6.21 11.17 18.10
CA TRP A 16 5.77 9.88 17.58
C TRP A 16 4.71 9.33 18.53
N LEU A 17 3.70 8.68 17.96
CA LEU A 17 2.86 7.68 18.62
C LEU A 17 3.71 6.87 19.61
N THR A 18 3.61 7.19 20.89
CA THR A 18 4.32 6.45 21.93
C THR A 18 3.63 5.11 22.14
N PRO A 19 4.36 3.98 22.13
CA PRO A 19 3.84 2.74 22.66
C PRO A 19 3.69 2.91 24.18
N TYR A 20 2.48 2.71 24.69
CA TYR A 20 2.24 2.60 26.12
C TYR A 20 2.78 1.25 26.59
N ASP A 21 4.04 1.24 27.03
CA ASP A 21 4.61 0.07 27.71
C ASP A 21 3.97 -0.11 29.09
N SER A 22 3.45 -1.32 29.28
CA SER A 22 2.87 -1.82 30.52
C SER A 22 3.89 -1.83 31.67
N VAL A 23 3.67 -0.99 32.68
CA VAL A 23 4.42 -1.02 33.93
C VAL A 23 3.92 -2.21 34.77
N SER A 24 4.76 -3.25 34.93
CA SER A 24 4.58 -4.26 35.97
C SER A 24 4.91 -3.65 37.35
N PRO A 25 4.14 -3.93 38.43
CA PRO A 25 4.38 -3.31 39.72
C PRO A 25 5.49 -4.04 40.50
N GLU A 26 6.58 -3.32 40.77
CA GLU A 26 7.58 -3.73 41.75
C GLU A 26 7.05 -3.64 43.19
N LYS A 27 7.37 -4.71 43.91
CA LYS A 27 7.26 -4.95 45.35
C LYS A 27 7.69 -3.74 46.19
N ARG A 28 6.91 -3.45 47.24
CA ARG A 28 7.47 -3.03 48.53
C ARG A 28 6.88 -3.87 49.68
N PRO A 29 7.71 -4.28 50.64
CA PRO A 29 7.33 -5.09 51.79
C PRO A 29 6.80 -4.18 52.91
N LEU A 30 6.05 -4.74 53.87
CA LEU A 30 6.10 -4.35 55.29
C LEU A 30 5.26 -5.33 56.13
N VAL A 31 5.97 -6.03 57.04
CA VAL A 31 5.66 -6.21 58.47
C VAL A 31 4.56 -7.19 58.89
N SER A 32 5.06 -8.28 59.49
CA SER A 32 4.41 -9.16 60.47
C SER A 32 4.06 -8.44 61.78
N ALA A 33 2.95 -8.84 62.42
CA ALA A 33 2.96 -9.58 63.70
C ALA A 33 1.61 -9.54 64.42
N ASP A 34 1.36 -10.63 65.16
CA ASP A 34 0.44 -10.81 66.29
C ASP A 34 -1.07 -10.83 66.04
N SER A 35 -1.89 -11.60 66.74
CA SER A 35 -1.76 -12.76 67.64
C SER A 35 -3.20 -13.21 67.96
N GLY A 36 -3.46 -14.48 68.24
CA GLY A 36 -4.79 -14.93 68.69
C GLY A 36 -4.92 -16.45 68.79
N VAL A 37 -4.95 -16.93 70.02
CA VAL A 37 -4.89 -18.34 70.47
C VAL A 37 -6.30 -18.85 70.82
N ASP A 38 -6.39 -20.18 71.03
CA ASP A 38 -7.49 -21.03 71.56
C ASP A 38 -8.44 -21.64 70.50
N GLY A 39 -8.74 -22.93 70.47
CA GLY A 39 -8.44 -24.06 71.35
C GLY A 39 -9.51 -25.15 71.19
N SER A 40 -9.14 -26.41 71.48
CA SER A 40 -9.98 -27.60 71.77
C SER A 40 -10.41 -28.58 70.63
N SER A 41 -9.90 -29.80 70.75
CA SER A 41 -10.38 -31.11 70.25
C SER A 41 -11.47 -31.71 71.18
N PRO A 42 -11.96 -32.99 71.07
CA PRO A 42 -11.90 -34.03 70.00
C PRO A 42 -13.27 -34.75 69.73
N SER A 43 -13.34 -35.63 68.70
CA SER A 43 -13.67 -37.09 68.82
C SER A 43 -14.28 -37.77 67.56
N ASN A 44 -13.71 -38.97 67.28
CA ASN A 44 -14.28 -40.24 66.79
C ASN A 44 -14.65 -40.58 65.31
N GLY A 45 -14.10 -41.74 64.87
CA GLY A 45 -14.73 -42.77 64.02
C GLY A 45 -14.02 -43.06 62.67
N ASP A 46 -13.09 -44.04 62.56
CA ASP A 46 -13.26 -45.45 62.08
C ASP A 46 -13.55 -45.61 60.56
N CYS A 47 -13.03 -46.56 59.75
CA CYS A 47 -12.02 -47.63 59.88
C CYS A 47 -11.67 -48.22 58.46
N LYS A 48 -10.37 -48.44 58.22
CA LYS A 48 -9.62 -49.51 57.50
C LYS A 48 -10.02 -50.18 56.16
N SER A 49 -8.92 -50.50 55.45
CA SER A 49 -8.63 -51.29 54.25
C SER A 49 -8.64 -52.82 54.44
N GLY A 50 -8.61 -53.57 53.32
CA GLY A 50 -8.29 -55.01 53.30
C GLY A 50 -8.02 -55.58 51.90
N HIS A 51 -6.80 -56.11 51.72
CA HIS A 51 -6.39 -57.10 50.69
C HIS A 51 -6.56 -58.52 51.26
N TYR A 52 -6.78 -59.54 50.41
CA TYR A 52 -6.27 -60.92 50.65
C TYR A 52 -6.15 -61.75 49.35
N VAL A 53 -5.18 -62.68 49.39
CA VAL A 53 -4.72 -63.68 48.40
C VAL A 53 -5.19 -65.08 48.82
N LEU A 54 -5.25 -66.05 47.87
CA LEU A 54 -4.96 -67.52 47.95
C LEU A 54 -5.66 -68.20 46.73
N GLN A 55 -5.36 -69.38 46.17
CA GLN A 55 -4.21 -70.27 45.93
C GLN A 55 -4.84 -71.62 45.44
N ASP A 56 -4.13 -72.36 44.57
CA ASP A 56 -4.16 -73.82 44.33
C ASP A 56 -5.08 -74.54 43.30
N SER A 57 -4.35 -75.17 42.35
CA SER A 57 -4.38 -76.58 41.93
C SER A 57 -5.48 -77.15 41.02
N THR A 58 -5.10 -77.71 39.86
CA THR A 58 -5.00 -79.18 39.64
C THR A 58 -4.57 -79.53 38.22
N GLU A 59 -3.64 -80.48 38.12
CA GLU A 59 -3.25 -81.21 36.91
C GLU A 59 -4.36 -82.18 36.46
N SER A 60 -4.48 -82.42 35.15
CA SER A 60 -4.68 -83.79 34.67
C SER A 60 -4.14 -83.97 33.25
N THR A 61 -3.36 -85.03 33.10
CA THR A 61 -2.74 -85.52 31.87
C THR A 61 -3.64 -86.59 31.24
N TRP A 62 -3.81 -86.57 29.91
CA TRP A 62 -4.12 -87.78 29.14
C TRP A 62 -3.35 -87.77 27.81
N LYS A 63 -2.54 -88.81 27.60
CA LYS A 63 -1.80 -89.15 26.38
C LYS A 63 -2.68 -89.98 25.42
N ARG A 64 -2.57 -89.73 24.10
CA ARG A 64 -2.49 -90.71 22.96
C ARG A 64 -2.55 -89.93 21.63
N HIS A 65 -1.45 -89.77 20.89
CA HIS A 65 -0.90 -90.62 19.80
C HIS A 65 -1.68 -90.66 18.46
N MET A 66 -0.99 -90.20 17.40
CA MET A 66 -1.18 -90.37 15.94
C MET A 66 -2.41 -89.67 15.32
N SER A 67 -2.36 -89.02 14.15
CA SER A 67 -1.53 -89.28 12.96
C SER A 67 -1.34 -88.02 12.09
N LEU A 68 -0.20 -87.94 11.41
CA LEU A 68 0.04 -87.03 10.27
C LEU A 68 -0.90 -87.36 9.10
N ARG A 69 -1.66 -86.37 8.62
CA ARG A 69 -1.82 -86.01 7.20
C ARG A 69 -2.87 -84.89 7.02
N ARG A 70 -2.54 -83.95 6.12
CA ARG A 70 -3.35 -82.82 5.58
C ARG A 70 -3.25 -81.48 6.32
N CYS A 71 -2.10 -80.81 6.19
CA CYS A 71 -1.99 -79.35 6.26
C CYS A 71 -1.34 -78.82 4.99
N LYS A 72 -2.14 -78.62 3.93
CA LYS A 72 -1.73 -77.82 2.76
C LYS A 72 -2.81 -76.85 2.23
N SER A 73 -4.02 -76.81 2.82
CA SER A 73 -5.08 -75.86 2.38
C SER A 73 -5.22 -74.59 3.20
N TRP A 74 -4.71 -74.53 4.45
CA TRP A 74 -4.95 -73.37 5.32
C TRP A 74 -3.92 -72.25 5.16
N VAL A 75 -2.70 -72.57 4.72
CA VAL A 75 -1.65 -71.57 4.45
C VAL A 75 -1.94 -70.81 3.16
N PHE A 76 -2.55 -71.45 2.16
CA PHE A 76 -2.90 -70.81 0.89
C PHE A 76 -4.11 -69.86 1.05
N LEU A 77 -5.09 -70.22 1.87
CA LEU A 77 -6.24 -69.35 2.21
C LEU A 77 -5.84 -68.17 3.10
N ALA A 78 -4.92 -68.36 4.04
CA ALA A 78 -4.38 -67.26 4.86
C ALA A 78 -3.52 -66.30 4.02
N LEU A 79 -2.70 -66.81 3.10
CA LEU A 79 -1.91 -65.97 2.19
C LEU A 79 -2.78 -65.26 1.14
N LEU A 80 -3.87 -65.89 0.66
CA LEU A 80 -4.82 -65.25 -0.25
C LEU A 80 -5.64 -64.17 0.46
N ALA A 81 -6.02 -64.37 1.72
CA ALA A 81 -6.70 -63.35 2.53
C ALA A 81 -5.79 -62.17 2.85
N VAL A 82 -4.51 -62.41 3.15
CA VAL A 82 -3.51 -61.35 3.34
C VAL A 82 -3.22 -60.62 2.02
N TYR A 83 -3.12 -61.35 0.89
CA TYR A 83 -2.90 -60.76 -0.43
C TYR A 83 -4.11 -59.96 -0.93
N LEU A 84 -5.35 -60.41 -0.63
CA LEU A 84 -6.58 -59.66 -0.88
C LEU A 84 -6.71 -58.43 0.03
N PHE A 85 -6.28 -58.51 1.30
CA PHE A 85 -6.25 -57.36 2.21
C PHE A 85 -5.28 -56.27 1.73
N PHE A 86 -4.12 -56.66 1.17
CA PHE A 86 -3.16 -55.73 0.55
C PHE A 86 -3.59 -55.23 -0.83
N LEU A 87 -4.49 -55.92 -1.53
CA LEU A 87 -5.09 -55.45 -2.79
C LEU A 87 -6.28 -54.49 -2.56
N THR A 88 -6.87 -54.46 -1.36
CA THR A 88 -7.97 -53.57 -1.01
C THR A 88 -7.57 -52.39 -0.11
N SER A 89 -6.40 -52.43 0.52
CA SER A 89 -5.84 -51.27 1.22
C SER A 89 -5.24 -50.30 0.21
N SER A 90 -6.11 -49.59 -0.53
CA SER A 90 -5.70 -48.29 -1.05
C SER A 90 -5.32 -47.44 0.17
N PRO A 91 -4.23 -46.64 0.13
CA PRO A 91 -4.02 -45.65 1.16
C PRO A 91 -5.27 -44.78 1.19
N THR A 92 -6.07 -44.92 2.24
CA THR A 92 -7.20 -44.01 2.47
C THR A 92 -6.58 -42.65 2.63
N ALA A 93 -6.82 -41.75 1.67
CA ALA A 93 -6.56 -40.34 1.86
C ALA A 93 -7.14 -39.94 3.24
N PRO A 94 -6.47 -39.05 3.99
CA PRO A 94 -7.05 -38.51 5.21
C PRO A 94 -8.48 -38.08 4.93
N ALA A 95 -9.42 -38.51 5.78
CA ALA A 95 -10.80 -38.13 5.61
C ALA A 95 -10.87 -36.61 5.78
N ARG A 96 -11.28 -35.89 4.73
CA ARG A 96 -11.44 -34.43 4.75
C ARG A 96 -12.19 -34.05 6.01
N GLU A 97 -11.62 -33.17 6.82
CA GLU A 97 -12.27 -32.71 8.04
C GLU A 97 -13.45 -31.83 7.63
N ALA A 98 -14.58 -31.99 8.34
CA ALA A 98 -15.75 -31.16 8.07
C ALA A 98 -15.37 -29.69 8.21
N ASP A 99 -15.78 -28.85 7.25
CA ASP A 99 -15.54 -27.42 7.37
C ASP A 99 -16.24 -26.88 8.63
N PRO A 100 -15.60 -25.94 9.36
CA PRO A 100 -16.23 -25.27 10.49
C PRO A 100 -17.55 -24.60 10.08
N VAL A 101 -18.39 -24.30 11.06
CA VAL A 101 -19.62 -23.55 10.82
C VAL A 101 -19.27 -22.17 10.26
N ARG A 102 -19.74 -21.91 9.03
CA ARG A 102 -19.61 -20.60 8.40
C ARG A 102 -20.43 -19.57 9.17
N ARG A 103 -19.83 -18.41 9.40
CA ARG A 103 -20.44 -17.20 9.95
C ARG A 103 -20.87 -16.27 8.83
N SER A 104 -21.90 -15.49 9.12
CA SER A 104 -22.46 -14.48 8.23
C SER A 104 -22.92 -13.30 9.09
N ASN A 105 -22.99 -12.12 8.46
CA ASN A 105 -23.60 -10.93 9.03
C ASN A 105 -25.15 -10.97 8.99
N GLY A 106 -25.74 -12.00 8.37
CA GLY A 106 -27.20 -12.19 8.27
C GLY A 106 -27.88 -11.40 7.16
N TYR A 107 -27.13 -10.62 6.37
CA TYR A 107 -27.66 -9.83 5.24
C TYR A 107 -27.46 -10.52 3.88
N SER A 108 -26.47 -11.42 3.78
CA SER A 108 -26.18 -12.19 2.58
C SER A 108 -25.49 -13.51 2.92
N ASP A 109 -25.68 -14.52 2.06
CA ASP A 109 -24.97 -15.81 2.09
C ASP A 109 -23.84 -15.89 1.05
N ILE A 110 -23.53 -14.78 0.35
CA ILE A 110 -22.47 -14.73 -0.67
C ILE A 110 -21.11 -14.49 -0.06
N VAL A 111 -20.98 -13.59 0.92
CA VAL A 111 -19.72 -13.39 1.65
C VAL A 111 -19.92 -13.88 3.07
N GLN A 112 -19.27 -15.00 3.37
CA GLN A 112 -19.28 -15.66 4.67
C GLN A 112 -17.83 -15.83 5.14
N TRP A 113 -17.61 -16.30 6.37
CA TRP A 113 -16.26 -16.57 6.86
C TRP A 113 -16.27 -17.69 7.90
N ASP A 114 -15.11 -18.28 8.14
CA ASP A 114 -14.87 -19.12 9.32
C ASP A 114 -13.54 -18.72 9.98
N ASN A 115 -13.04 -19.53 10.91
CA ASN A 115 -11.78 -19.26 11.60
C ASN A 115 -10.54 -19.38 10.70
N TYR A 116 -10.68 -19.83 9.45
CA TYR A 116 -9.57 -19.90 8.50
C TYR A 116 -9.64 -18.76 7.49
N THR A 117 -10.73 -18.64 6.73
CA THR A 117 -10.78 -17.73 5.57
C THR A 117 -12.13 -17.04 5.40
N LEU A 118 -12.16 -16.06 4.49
CA LEU A 118 -13.42 -15.72 3.81
C LEU A 118 -13.88 -16.87 2.91
N TRP A 119 -15.19 -16.92 2.73
CA TRP A 119 -15.89 -17.69 1.73
C TRP A 119 -16.62 -16.71 0.82
N ILE A 120 -16.34 -16.79 -0.48
CA ILE A 120 -17.12 -16.11 -1.50
C ILE A 120 -17.92 -17.19 -2.23
N HIS A 121 -19.25 -17.06 -2.21
CA HIS A 121 -20.19 -18.12 -2.51
C HIS A 121 -19.85 -19.41 -1.73
N ASN A 122 -19.36 -20.45 -2.41
CA ASN A 122 -19.02 -21.73 -1.81
C ASN A 122 -17.53 -22.06 -1.91
N GLN A 123 -16.67 -21.05 -2.02
CA GLN A 123 -15.23 -21.24 -2.16
C GLN A 123 -14.41 -20.41 -1.17
N ARG A 124 -13.41 -21.05 -0.53
CA ARG A 124 -12.43 -20.37 0.33
C ARG A 124 -11.54 -19.46 -0.49
N ILE A 125 -11.23 -18.27 0.02
CA ILE A 125 -10.24 -17.37 -0.56
C ILE A 125 -9.19 -16.98 0.48
N PHE A 126 -7.93 -16.92 0.06
CA PHE A 126 -6.94 -16.09 0.73
C PHE A 126 -7.10 -14.70 0.11
N LEU A 127 -7.43 -13.68 0.91
CA LEU A 127 -7.52 -12.31 0.40
C LEU A 127 -6.10 -11.73 0.38
N HIS A 128 -5.52 -11.63 -0.82
CA HIS A 128 -4.19 -11.08 -1.06
C HIS A 128 -4.36 -9.74 -1.77
N SER A 129 -4.38 -8.66 -0.99
CA SER A 129 -4.75 -7.31 -1.41
C SER A 129 -3.57 -6.33 -1.33
N GLY A 130 -3.69 -5.21 -2.02
CA GLY A 130 -2.80 -4.06 -1.90
C GLY A 130 -3.58 -2.75 -1.96
N GLU A 131 -3.05 -1.68 -1.35
CA GLU A 131 -3.76 -0.40 -1.25
C GLU A 131 -3.49 0.50 -2.46
N PHE A 132 -4.55 1.02 -3.09
CA PHE A 132 -4.46 2.01 -4.17
C PHE A 132 -5.47 3.16 -3.98
N HIS A 133 -4.97 4.40 -3.93
CA HIS A 133 -5.79 5.61 -3.87
C HIS A 133 -6.00 6.22 -5.26
N THR A 134 -7.16 5.99 -5.86
CA THR A 134 -7.47 6.49 -7.21
C THR A 134 -7.39 8.01 -7.34
N PHE A 135 -7.66 8.75 -6.25
CA PHE A 135 -7.53 10.21 -6.24
C PHE A 135 -6.08 10.71 -6.35
N ARG A 136 -5.07 9.88 -6.04
CA ARG A 136 -3.64 10.18 -6.24
C ARG A 136 -3.16 9.91 -7.68
N LEU A 137 -4.03 9.37 -8.53
CA LEU A 137 -3.83 9.20 -9.97
C LEU A 137 -5.07 9.70 -10.71
N PRO A 138 -5.23 11.01 -10.93
CA PRO A 138 -6.44 11.64 -11.48
C PRO A 138 -6.64 11.41 -13.00
N VAL A 139 -6.27 10.23 -13.49
CA VAL A 139 -6.39 9.77 -14.88
C VAL A 139 -7.01 8.38 -14.86
N ARG A 140 -8.32 8.30 -15.12
CA ARG A 140 -9.11 7.08 -14.90
C ARG A 140 -8.65 5.90 -15.75
N GLU A 141 -8.24 6.20 -16.97
CA GLU A 141 -7.75 5.22 -17.94
C GLU A 141 -6.49 4.51 -17.43
N LEU A 142 -5.72 5.13 -16.50
CA LEU A 142 -4.54 4.52 -15.88
C LEU A 142 -4.86 3.69 -14.63
N TRP A 143 -6.09 3.67 -14.11
CA TRP A 143 -6.44 2.82 -12.97
C TRP A 143 -6.37 1.33 -13.34
N LEU A 144 -6.79 0.99 -14.56
CA LEU A 144 -6.67 -0.37 -15.09
C LEU A 144 -5.20 -0.83 -15.20
N ASP A 145 -4.26 0.09 -15.44
CA ASP A 145 -2.83 -0.23 -15.47
C ASP A 145 -2.34 -0.75 -14.11
N ILE A 146 -2.69 -0.05 -13.03
CA ILE A 146 -2.35 -0.44 -11.66
C ILE A 146 -3.01 -1.78 -11.32
N PHE A 147 -4.31 -1.94 -11.60
CA PHE A 147 -5.02 -3.19 -11.33
C PHE A 147 -4.44 -4.40 -12.09
N GLN A 148 -4.07 -4.23 -13.36
CA GLN A 148 -3.42 -5.30 -14.12
C GLN A 148 -2.05 -5.68 -13.55
N LYS A 149 -1.28 -4.71 -13.06
CA LYS A 149 -0.01 -4.99 -12.34
C LYS A 149 -0.27 -5.76 -11.05
N MET A 150 -1.28 -5.40 -10.26
CA MET A 150 -1.66 -6.16 -9.06
C MET A 150 -2.01 -7.62 -9.39
N VAL A 151 -2.85 -7.87 -10.40
CA VAL A 151 -3.21 -9.23 -10.85
C VAL A 151 -1.99 -10.00 -11.36
N ALA A 152 -1.07 -9.33 -12.06
CA ALA A 152 0.15 -9.93 -12.56
C ALA A 152 1.13 -10.33 -11.43
N ALA A 153 1.11 -9.63 -10.30
CA ALA A 153 1.77 -10.03 -9.06
C ALA A 153 1.04 -11.15 -8.28
N GLY A 154 -0.14 -11.59 -8.74
CA GLY A 154 -0.92 -12.63 -8.10
C GLY A 154 -1.82 -12.15 -6.95
N LEU A 155 -2.06 -10.84 -6.85
CA LEU A 155 -3.09 -10.31 -5.96
C LEU A 155 -4.48 -10.62 -6.53
N ASN A 156 -5.46 -10.73 -5.64
CA ASN A 156 -6.87 -10.93 -5.98
C ASN A 156 -7.79 -9.90 -5.32
N GLY A 157 -7.24 -8.99 -4.51
CA GLY A 157 -7.95 -7.89 -3.88
C GLY A 157 -7.25 -6.54 -4.09
N VAL A 158 -8.00 -5.47 -3.92
CA VAL A 158 -7.51 -4.11 -3.75
C VAL A 158 -8.32 -3.43 -2.65
N SER A 159 -7.64 -2.64 -1.83
CA SER A 159 -8.27 -1.76 -0.85
C SER A 159 -8.16 -0.32 -1.32
N ILE A 160 -9.25 0.44 -1.17
CA ILE A 160 -9.39 1.76 -1.78
C ILE A 160 -10.03 2.75 -0.81
N TYR A 161 -9.28 3.80 -0.45
CA TYR A 161 -9.85 4.99 0.18
C TYR A 161 -10.70 5.85 -0.77
N VAL A 162 -11.77 6.43 -0.23
CA VAL A 162 -12.52 7.54 -0.85
C VAL A 162 -12.30 8.81 -0.04
N HIS A 163 -11.89 9.90 -0.69
CA HIS A 163 -11.50 11.13 -0.01
C HIS A 163 -12.66 12.12 0.05
N MET A 164 -13.26 12.28 1.25
CA MET A 164 -14.40 13.15 1.48
C MET A 164 -14.15 14.58 1.01
N GLY A 165 -13.02 15.20 1.37
CA GLY A 165 -12.72 16.59 0.97
C GLY A 165 -12.63 16.84 -0.54
N LEU A 166 -12.26 15.84 -1.34
CA LEU A 166 -12.24 15.96 -2.80
C LEU A 166 -13.64 15.82 -3.40
N THR A 167 -14.52 15.01 -2.79
CA THR A 167 -15.86 14.72 -3.28
C THR A 167 -16.96 15.58 -2.64
N ASN A 168 -16.72 16.17 -1.47
CA ASN A 168 -17.64 17.02 -0.74
C ASN A 168 -17.02 18.39 -0.46
N PRO A 169 -16.74 19.19 -1.53
CA PRO A 169 -15.93 20.39 -1.43
C PRO A 169 -16.59 21.53 -0.65
N SER A 170 -17.91 21.52 -0.52
CA SER A 170 -18.68 22.48 0.28
C SER A 170 -19.96 21.85 0.80
N ARG A 171 -20.57 22.46 1.82
CA ARG A 171 -21.84 21.99 2.41
C ARG A 171 -22.91 21.82 1.33
N GLY A 172 -23.53 20.65 1.30
CA GLY A 172 -24.62 20.33 0.37
C GLY A 172 -24.17 19.95 -1.05
N VAL A 173 -22.87 19.83 -1.32
CA VAL A 173 -22.33 19.42 -2.64
C VAL A 173 -21.60 18.10 -2.50
N VAL A 174 -22.07 17.04 -3.17
CA VAL A 174 -21.36 15.75 -3.28
C VAL A 174 -21.15 15.45 -4.76
N ASP A 175 -19.90 15.22 -5.16
CA ASP A 175 -19.44 15.15 -6.55
C ASP A 175 -18.55 13.93 -6.83
N PHE A 176 -19.17 12.87 -7.38
CA PHE A 176 -18.50 11.66 -7.87
C PHE A 176 -18.40 11.68 -9.42
N LYS A 177 -17.90 12.78 -9.98
CA LYS A 177 -17.67 12.94 -11.43
C LYS A 177 -16.19 12.91 -11.77
N ASP A 178 -15.89 12.80 -13.08
CA ASP A 178 -14.53 12.79 -13.59
C ASP A 178 -13.66 11.77 -12.84
N TRP A 179 -12.44 12.13 -12.44
CA TRP A 179 -11.52 11.28 -11.68
C TRP A 179 -11.98 10.98 -10.25
N ARG A 180 -13.02 11.66 -9.74
CA ARG A 180 -13.64 11.35 -8.43
C ARG A 180 -14.73 10.28 -8.54
N ALA A 181 -15.06 9.82 -9.74
CA ALA A 181 -16.12 8.84 -9.96
C ALA A 181 -15.73 7.44 -9.47
N LEU A 182 -16.63 6.78 -8.73
CA LEU A 182 -16.38 5.44 -8.19
C LEU A 182 -16.75 4.32 -9.18
N LYS A 183 -17.82 4.46 -9.95
CA LYS A 183 -18.28 3.43 -10.91
C LYS A 183 -17.21 3.00 -11.92
N PRO A 184 -16.46 3.91 -12.57
CA PRO A 184 -15.40 3.51 -13.49
C PRO A 184 -14.29 2.71 -12.81
N MET A 185 -13.98 3.00 -11.55
CA MET A 185 -13.01 2.24 -10.76
C MET A 185 -13.53 0.83 -10.47
N TYR A 186 -14.80 0.67 -10.08
CA TYR A 186 -15.40 -0.66 -9.89
C TYR A 186 -15.36 -1.48 -11.18
N ASN A 187 -15.71 -0.86 -12.32
CA ASN A 187 -15.65 -1.52 -13.62
C ASN A 187 -14.22 -1.97 -13.97
N ALA A 188 -13.21 -1.12 -13.73
CA ALA A 188 -11.81 -1.45 -14.00
C ALA A 188 -11.29 -2.59 -13.10
N ALA A 189 -11.70 -2.63 -11.83
CA ALA A 189 -11.38 -3.73 -10.93
C ALA A 189 -12.04 -5.06 -11.38
N SER A 190 -13.33 -5.02 -11.76
CA SER A 190 -14.01 -6.17 -12.36
C SER A 190 -13.34 -6.61 -13.67
N GLU A 191 -12.93 -5.69 -14.53
CA GLU A 191 -12.23 -6.02 -15.77
C GLU A 191 -10.88 -6.70 -15.52
N ALA A 192 -10.15 -6.27 -14.50
CA ALA A 192 -8.89 -6.89 -14.09
C ALA A 192 -9.10 -8.24 -13.37
N GLY A 193 -10.21 -8.39 -12.64
CA GLY A 193 -10.50 -9.56 -11.78
C GLY A 193 -10.02 -9.39 -10.34
N LEU A 194 -10.19 -8.19 -9.77
CA LEU A 194 -9.86 -7.85 -8.38
C LEU A 194 -11.12 -7.58 -7.55
N PHE A 195 -11.16 -8.18 -6.35
CA PHE A 195 -12.15 -7.82 -5.35
C PHE A 195 -11.79 -6.50 -4.68
N ILE A 196 -12.79 -5.78 -4.16
CA ILE A 196 -12.61 -4.50 -3.49
C ILE A 196 -13.01 -4.60 -2.01
N VAL A 197 -12.11 -4.15 -1.14
CA VAL A 197 -12.45 -3.65 0.20
C VAL A 197 -12.54 -2.13 0.09
N LEU A 198 -13.76 -1.59 0.15
CA LEU A 198 -13.96 -0.14 0.01
C LEU A 198 -13.78 0.53 1.37
N ARG A 199 -12.97 1.57 1.46
CA ARG A 199 -12.67 2.30 2.71
C ARG A 199 -13.09 3.76 2.56
N PRO A 200 -14.37 4.10 2.67
CA PRO A 200 -14.83 5.45 2.32
C PRO A 200 -14.68 6.49 3.44
N GLY A 201 -14.17 6.14 4.62
CA GLY A 201 -14.08 7.06 5.76
C GLY A 201 -15.41 7.18 6.52
N PRO A 202 -15.82 8.38 6.99
CA PRO A 202 -15.47 9.72 6.50
C PRO A 202 -14.05 10.24 6.75
N TYR A 203 -13.41 9.79 7.84
CA TYR A 203 -12.00 10.03 8.10
C TYR A 203 -11.15 8.86 7.58
N ILE A 204 -10.04 9.16 6.91
CA ILE A 204 -9.17 8.15 6.28
C ILE A 204 -7.70 8.27 6.67
N ASN A 205 -7.30 9.30 7.44
CA ASN A 205 -5.90 9.66 7.64
C ASN A 205 -5.16 9.84 6.29
N ALA A 206 -4.51 8.76 5.84
CA ALA A 206 -3.89 8.58 4.53
C ALA A 206 -2.82 9.62 4.18
N GLU A 207 -2.27 10.31 5.18
CA GLU A 207 -1.36 11.44 5.02
C GLU A 207 -1.97 12.53 4.11
N THR A 208 -3.25 12.82 4.32
CA THR A 208 -4.01 13.82 3.57
C THR A 208 -4.47 14.95 4.48
N SER A 209 -4.64 16.13 3.91
CA SER A 209 -5.08 17.33 4.62
C SER A 209 -6.40 17.06 5.36
N ALA A 210 -6.43 17.37 6.67
CA ALA A 210 -7.55 17.07 7.58
C ALA A 210 -7.90 15.56 7.67
N GLY A 211 -6.94 14.67 7.39
CA GLY A 211 -7.13 13.21 7.31
C GLY A 211 -8.27 12.81 6.36
N GLY A 212 -8.48 13.61 5.31
CA GLY A 212 -9.48 13.40 4.27
C GLY A 212 -10.82 14.10 4.52
N ILE A 213 -11.05 14.67 5.70
CA ILE A 213 -12.27 15.43 6.03
C ILE A 213 -12.40 16.65 5.11
N ALA A 214 -13.64 16.98 4.74
CA ALA A 214 -13.89 18.17 3.95
C ALA A 214 -13.52 19.46 4.68
N HIS A 215 -12.69 20.30 4.07
CA HIS A 215 -12.16 21.51 4.68
C HIS A 215 -13.21 22.47 5.24
N TRP A 216 -14.38 22.60 4.60
CA TRP A 216 -15.45 23.46 5.11
C TRP A 216 -15.98 23.01 6.48
N ILE A 217 -15.90 21.72 6.80
CA ILE A 217 -16.32 21.16 8.11
C ILE A 217 -15.45 21.68 9.24
N THR A 218 -14.16 21.92 8.97
CA THR A 218 -13.21 22.37 9.98
C THR A 218 -13.57 23.72 10.61
N THR A 219 -14.34 24.55 9.91
CA THR A 219 -14.82 25.85 10.39
C THR A 219 -16.32 25.95 10.54
N GLU A 220 -17.11 25.16 9.81
CA GLU A 220 -18.57 25.24 9.92
C GLU A 220 -19.18 24.30 10.96
N THR A 221 -18.44 23.29 11.42
CA THR A 221 -18.89 22.39 12.49
C THR A 221 -18.27 22.82 13.82
N ALA A 222 -19.10 23.11 14.82
CA ALA A 222 -18.67 23.50 16.15
C ALA A 222 -18.31 22.29 17.02
N GLY A 223 -19.06 21.20 16.88
CA GLY A 223 -18.81 19.92 17.55
C GLY A 223 -17.50 19.27 17.15
N GLU A 224 -16.98 18.42 18.01
CA GLU A 224 -15.80 17.60 17.75
C GLU A 224 -16.07 16.64 16.59
N VAL A 225 -15.19 16.63 15.58
CA VAL A 225 -15.32 15.71 14.44
C VAL A 225 -15.11 14.28 14.91
N ARG A 226 -15.60 13.33 14.11
CA ARG A 226 -15.53 11.89 14.42
C ARG A 226 -16.27 11.50 15.71
N THR A 227 -17.09 12.36 16.32
CA THR A 227 -17.90 12.01 17.50
C THR A 227 -19.39 11.86 17.17
N ASN A 228 -20.27 11.69 18.15
CA ASN A 228 -21.72 11.70 17.91
C ASN A 228 -22.34 13.12 17.85
N ALA A 229 -21.52 14.17 17.76
CA ALA A 229 -21.99 15.54 17.68
C ALA A 229 -22.94 15.75 16.50
N THR A 230 -24.12 16.33 16.76
CA THR A 230 -25.20 16.46 15.77
C THR A 230 -24.73 17.14 14.49
N ASP A 231 -23.97 18.22 14.60
CA ASP A 231 -23.47 19.02 13.49
C ASP A 231 -22.32 18.37 12.71
N TRP A 232 -21.54 17.48 13.35
CA TRP A 232 -20.62 16.60 12.62
C TRP A 232 -21.40 15.56 11.81
N VAL A 233 -22.42 14.96 12.41
CA VAL A 233 -23.19 13.95 11.70
C VAL A 233 -23.96 14.51 10.51
N GLU A 234 -24.62 15.65 10.70
CA GLU A 234 -25.26 16.38 9.59
C GLU A 234 -24.26 16.77 8.47
N ALA A 235 -22.97 16.88 8.80
CA ALA A 235 -21.94 17.26 7.83
C ALA A 235 -21.46 16.08 6.98
N TYR A 236 -21.23 14.88 7.56
CA TYR A 236 -20.74 13.73 6.80
C TYR A 236 -21.82 12.89 6.15
N GLU A 237 -23.05 12.85 6.70
CA GLU A 237 -24.11 11.95 6.22
C GLU A 237 -24.35 12.03 4.70
N PRO A 238 -24.46 13.23 4.08
CA PRO A 238 -24.68 13.33 2.63
C PRO A 238 -23.54 12.72 1.79
N TYR A 239 -22.30 12.78 2.29
CA TYR A 239 -21.16 12.17 1.62
C TYR A 239 -21.26 10.65 1.64
N ILE A 240 -21.54 10.05 2.80
CA ILE A 240 -21.71 8.61 2.94
C ILE A 240 -22.92 8.11 2.13
N ASP A 241 -24.03 8.84 2.12
CA ASP A 241 -25.19 8.55 1.24
C ASP A 241 -24.79 8.52 -0.24
N GLY A 242 -23.93 9.45 -0.64
CA GLY A 242 -23.39 9.50 -2.00
C GLY A 242 -22.50 8.30 -2.32
N VAL A 243 -21.62 7.90 -1.40
CA VAL A 243 -20.81 6.67 -1.55
C VAL A 243 -21.70 5.44 -1.69
N ILE A 244 -22.68 5.29 -0.79
CA ILE A 244 -23.66 4.19 -0.82
C ILE A 244 -24.35 4.13 -2.18
N LYS A 245 -24.86 5.27 -2.65
CA LYS A 245 -25.56 5.37 -3.94
C LYS A 245 -24.68 4.95 -5.13
N GLU A 246 -23.39 5.27 -5.10
CA GLU A 246 -22.46 4.88 -6.17
C GLU A 246 -22.01 3.42 -6.05
N SER A 247 -22.11 2.80 -4.87
CA SER A 247 -21.54 1.48 -4.54
C SER A 247 -22.55 0.34 -4.45
N VAL A 248 -23.83 0.62 -4.16
CA VAL A 248 -24.83 -0.40 -3.81
C VAL A 248 -24.98 -1.50 -4.88
N ASP A 249 -24.94 -1.12 -6.16
CA ASP A 249 -25.05 -2.04 -7.31
C ASP A 249 -23.73 -2.77 -7.63
N TYR A 250 -22.63 -2.39 -6.98
CA TYR A 250 -21.29 -2.94 -7.19
C TYR A 250 -20.83 -3.89 -6.09
N GLN A 251 -21.71 -4.18 -5.13
CA GLN A 251 -21.53 -5.29 -4.21
C GLN A 251 -21.47 -6.60 -4.97
N ILE A 252 -20.68 -7.55 -4.47
CA ILE A 252 -20.60 -8.89 -5.03
C ILE A 252 -21.93 -9.63 -5.06
N THR A 253 -22.87 -9.25 -4.18
CA THR A 253 -24.25 -9.73 -4.20
C THR A 253 -25.04 -9.35 -5.45
N ASN A 254 -24.56 -8.34 -6.19
CA ASN A 254 -25.11 -7.85 -7.45
C ASN A 254 -24.16 -8.08 -8.64
N GLY A 255 -23.16 -8.96 -8.48
CA GLY A 255 -22.17 -9.26 -9.53
C GLY A 255 -21.02 -8.25 -9.64
N GLY A 256 -20.90 -7.32 -8.68
CA GLY A 256 -19.79 -6.37 -8.64
C GLY A 256 -18.57 -6.85 -7.83
N PRO A 257 -17.49 -6.05 -7.75
CA PRO A 257 -16.24 -6.46 -7.11
C PRO A 257 -16.21 -6.24 -5.59
N ILE A 258 -17.15 -5.48 -4.99
CA ILE A 258 -17.06 -5.09 -3.58
C ILE A 258 -17.43 -6.27 -2.68
N ILE A 259 -16.49 -6.71 -1.84
CA ILE A 259 -16.66 -7.84 -0.91
C ILE A 259 -16.74 -7.42 0.56
N ALA A 260 -16.33 -6.20 0.87
CA ALA A 260 -16.40 -5.63 2.21
C ALA A 260 -16.35 -4.09 2.15
N VAL A 261 -16.87 -3.44 3.19
CA VAL A 261 -16.74 -1.99 3.39
C VAL A 261 -16.18 -1.71 4.78
N GLN A 262 -15.09 -0.96 4.86
CA GLN A 262 -14.52 -0.53 6.14
C GLN A 262 -15.28 0.68 6.68
N ILE A 263 -15.56 0.69 7.98
CA ILE A 263 -16.14 1.84 8.68
C ILE A 263 -15.01 2.67 9.30
N ASP A 264 -14.98 3.97 8.97
CA ASP A 264 -13.99 4.93 9.49
C ASP A 264 -12.54 4.43 9.33
N ASN A 265 -11.60 4.96 10.12
CA ASN A 265 -10.20 4.57 10.08
C ASN A 265 -9.51 4.70 11.43
N GLU A 266 -8.86 3.63 11.91
CA GLU A 266 -8.01 3.64 13.10
C GLU A 266 -8.58 4.41 14.32
N TYR A 267 -9.78 4.05 14.75
CA TYR A 267 -10.60 4.77 15.72
C TYR A 267 -10.74 4.06 17.07
N ASP A 268 -10.92 4.79 18.17
CA ASP A 268 -11.10 4.17 19.49
C ASP A 268 -12.57 3.87 19.83
N GLN A 269 -12.78 2.77 20.57
CA GLN A 269 -14.10 2.38 21.06
C GLN A 269 -14.33 2.85 22.51
N SER A 270 -14.53 4.15 22.71
CA SER A 270 -14.98 4.72 23.99
C SER A 270 -16.49 4.98 24.02
N ILE A 271 -17.07 5.31 25.19
CA ILE A 271 -18.52 5.59 25.32
C ILE A 271 -18.96 6.76 24.42
N SER A 272 -18.13 7.79 24.27
CA SER A 272 -18.40 8.94 23.41
C SER A 272 -18.27 8.62 21.92
N HIS A 273 -17.50 7.59 21.58
CA HIS A 273 -17.05 7.30 20.21
C HIS A 273 -17.83 6.14 19.57
N GLN A 274 -18.22 5.13 20.36
CA GLN A 274 -18.94 3.95 19.86
C GLN A 274 -20.30 4.28 19.21
N LEU A 275 -20.97 5.35 19.63
CA LEU A 275 -22.26 5.76 19.06
C LEU A 275 -22.13 6.38 17.66
N TYR A 276 -21.01 7.05 17.39
CA TYR A 276 -20.70 7.54 16.05
C TYR A 276 -20.47 6.37 15.10
N PHE A 277 -19.65 5.42 15.52
CA PHE A 277 -19.34 4.22 14.76
C PHE A 277 -20.59 3.38 14.46
N GLN A 278 -21.45 3.18 15.47
CA GLN A 278 -22.76 2.52 15.30
C GLN A 278 -23.67 3.26 14.32
N ARG A 279 -23.61 4.59 14.26
CA ARG A 279 -24.43 5.37 13.33
C ARG A 279 -23.97 5.21 11.89
N LEU A 280 -22.66 5.17 11.63
CA LEU A 280 -22.13 4.83 10.32
C LEU A 280 -22.55 3.41 9.89
N GLU A 281 -22.45 2.44 10.81
CA GLU A 281 -22.92 1.08 10.56
C GLU A 281 -24.40 1.07 10.12
N ASN A 282 -25.26 1.73 10.90
CA ASN A 282 -26.69 1.84 10.58
C ASN A 282 -26.91 2.49 9.22
N GLN A 283 -26.19 3.57 8.90
CA GLN A 283 -26.32 4.27 7.63
C GLN A 283 -25.97 3.36 6.45
N TYR A 284 -24.89 2.58 6.52
CA TYR A 284 -24.56 1.59 5.49
C TYR A 284 -25.65 0.53 5.34
N ARG A 285 -26.17 -0.02 6.44
CA ARG A 285 -27.23 -1.04 6.41
C ARG A 285 -28.53 -0.51 5.84
N GLU A 286 -28.98 0.67 6.28
CA GLU A 286 -30.16 1.37 5.76
C GLU A 286 -29.99 1.71 4.27
N GLY A 287 -28.75 2.00 3.85
CA GLY A 287 -28.31 2.17 2.47
C GLY A 287 -28.22 0.89 1.63
N SER A 288 -28.64 -0.26 2.16
CA SER A 288 -28.56 -1.57 1.48
C SER A 288 -27.14 -2.07 1.18
N ILE A 289 -26.15 -1.67 1.99
CA ILE A 289 -24.84 -2.34 2.02
C ILE A 289 -24.96 -3.62 2.87
N VAL A 290 -24.91 -4.76 2.19
CA VAL A 290 -25.15 -6.11 2.73
C VAL A 290 -23.86 -6.94 2.84
N VAL A 291 -22.76 -6.51 2.20
CA VAL A 291 -21.45 -7.12 2.41
C VAL A 291 -20.95 -6.90 3.85
N PRO A 292 -19.98 -7.70 4.34
CA PRO A 292 -19.38 -7.49 5.64
C PRO A 292 -18.85 -6.07 5.84
N LEU A 293 -19.13 -5.51 7.03
CA LEU A 293 -18.50 -4.29 7.49
C LEU A 293 -17.25 -4.64 8.29
N THR A 294 -16.14 -3.95 8.01
CA THR A 294 -14.84 -4.20 8.61
C THR A 294 -14.31 -2.98 9.33
N TYR A 295 -13.25 -3.17 10.12
CA TYR A 295 -12.54 -2.10 10.81
C TYR A 295 -11.05 -2.44 10.87
N ASN A 296 -10.21 -1.41 10.87
CA ASN A 296 -8.77 -1.50 10.93
C ASN A 296 -8.23 -0.88 12.22
N ASP A 297 -7.95 -1.74 13.18
CA ASP A 297 -7.51 -1.33 14.51
C ASP A 297 -5.99 -1.07 14.53
N PRO A 298 -5.52 0.12 14.91
CA PRO A 298 -4.10 0.43 14.92
C PRO A 298 -3.42 -0.36 16.03
N ASN A 299 -2.65 -1.37 15.65
CA ASN A 299 -2.04 -2.31 16.58
C ASN A 299 -3.11 -3.05 17.41
N GLU A 300 -2.79 -3.43 18.65
CA GLU A 300 -3.54 -4.42 19.45
C GLU A 300 -4.58 -3.80 20.42
N ARG A 301 -5.43 -2.87 19.97
CA ARG A 301 -6.34 -2.11 20.87
C ARG A 301 -7.64 -2.83 21.23
N GLU A 302 -8.01 -3.88 20.51
CA GLU A 302 -9.25 -4.64 20.72
C GLU A 302 -10.53 -3.78 20.50
N ALA A 303 -10.45 -2.73 19.68
CA ALA A 303 -11.58 -1.85 19.42
C ALA A 303 -12.57 -2.48 18.43
N PHE A 304 -13.87 -2.33 18.71
CA PHE A 304 -14.99 -2.78 17.87
C PHE A 304 -15.06 -4.28 17.59
N ILE A 305 -14.43 -5.11 18.44
CA ILE A 305 -14.55 -6.58 18.39
C ILE A 305 -15.88 -7.08 18.97
N ASN A 306 -16.51 -6.29 19.85
CA ASN A 306 -17.80 -6.56 20.48
C ASN A 306 -18.42 -5.24 20.97
N GLY A 307 -19.68 -5.29 21.43
CA GLY A 307 -20.37 -4.11 21.97
C GLY A 307 -20.99 -3.22 20.90
N THR A 308 -21.12 -1.92 21.21
CA THR A 308 -21.76 -0.95 20.31
C THR A 308 -20.81 -0.59 19.18
N GLY A 309 -21.29 -0.60 17.94
CA GLY A 309 -20.49 -0.37 16.73
C GLY A 309 -19.54 -1.53 16.39
N ALA A 310 -19.73 -2.73 16.96
CA ALA A 310 -18.89 -3.87 16.63
C ALA A 310 -19.05 -4.26 15.14
N VAL A 311 -17.93 -4.51 14.47
CA VAL A 311 -17.92 -4.89 13.04
C VAL A 311 -18.12 -6.39 12.82
N ASP A 312 -18.41 -6.76 11.58
CA ASP A 312 -18.58 -8.17 11.20
C ASP A 312 -17.24 -8.92 11.24
N ILE A 313 -16.18 -8.27 10.74
CA ILE A 313 -14.82 -8.80 10.68
C ILE A 313 -13.85 -7.74 11.20
N TYR A 314 -13.18 -8.07 12.29
CA TYR A 314 -12.13 -7.24 12.89
C TYR A 314 -10.81 -7.44 12.14
N GLY A 315 -10.10 -6.34 11.90
CA GLY A 315 -8.74 -6.35 11.37
C GLY A 315 -7.80 -5.49 12.22
N MET A 316 -6.52 -5.84 12.20
CA MET A 316 -5.46 -5.15 12.93
C MET A 316 -4.39 -4.64 11.97
N ASP A 317 -4.04 -3.37 12.08
CA ASP A 317 -2.99 -2.75 11.27
C ASP A 317 -1.63 -2.88 11.96
N ALA A 318 -0.59 -3.04 11.14
CA ALA A 318 0.77 -3.18 11.64
C ALA A 318 1.84 -2.58 10.70
N TYR A 319 2.60 -1.64 11.27
CA TYR A 319 3.77 -1.03 10.64
C TYR A 319 5.06 -1.33 11.43
N PRO A 320 5.59 -2.57 11.35
CA PRO A 320 6.60 -3.06 12.27
C PRO A 320 7.95 -2.31 12.21
N GLN A 321 8.30 -1.69 11.08
CA GLN A 321 9.49 -0.84 10.97
C GLN A 321 9.21 0.63 11.34
N ALA A 322 7.95 1.04 11.51
CA ALA A 322 7.52 2.43 11.50
C ALA A 322 7.96 3.15 10.21
N PHE A 323 8.09 4.48 10.24
CA PHE A 323 8.18 5.30 9.02
C PHE A 323 9.50 6.09 8.87
N ASP A 324 10.46 5.94 9.79
CA ASP A 324 11.76 6.62 9.67
C ASP A 324 12.71 5.87 8.72
N CYS A 325 12.84 6.40 7.50
CA CYS A 325 13.69 5.83 6.46
C CYS A 325 15.15 6.31 6.53
N SER A 326 15.56 7.08 7.55
CA SER A 326 16.90 7.71 7.60
C SER A 326 18.03 6.69 7.77
N ASN A 327 17.74 5.53 8.35
CA ASN A 327 18.68 4.43 8.57
C ASN A 327 18.07 3.12 8.05
N PRO A 328 17.87 2.97 6.73
CA PRO A 328 17.00 1.93 6.18
C PRO A 328 17.55 0.50 6.34
N LEU A 329 18.83 0.38 6.71
CA LEU A 329 19.46 -0.90 7.01
C LEU A 329 19.35 -1.31 8.49
N VAL A 330 18.80 -0.47 9.37
CA VAL A 330 18.59 -0.80 10.79
C VAL A 330 17.15 -1.28 10.96
N TRP A 331 16.98 -2.57 11.29
CA TRP A 331 15.66 -3.16 11.42
C TRP A 331 15.22 -3.32 12.88
N LYS A 332 13.91 -3.20 13.10
CA LYS A 332 13.25 -3.75 14.28
C LYS A 332 12.96 -5.23 14.06
N ASN A 333 12.93 -6.02 15.13
CA ASN A 333 12.54 -7.42 15.05
C ASN A 333 11.05 -7.58 14.71
N VAL A 334 10.67 -8.70 14.08
CA VAL A 334 9.26 -9.07 13.86
C VAL A 334 8.50 -9.17 15.19
N SER A 335 7.18 -8.90 15.18
CA SER A 335 6.35 -9.07 16.38
C SER A 335 6.02 -10.54 16.64
N MET A 336 6.29 -11.03 17.84
CA MET A 336 6.16 -12.47 18.16
C MET A 336 4.76 -12.92 18.55
N ASN A 337 3.79 -12.01 18.67
CA ASN A 337 2.51 -12.28 19.32
C ASN A 337 1.29 -12.26 18.40
N TYR A 338 1.42 -11.96 17.09
CA TYR A 338 0.26 -11.82 16.20
C TYR A 338 -0.72 -13.00 16.25
N HIS A 339 -0.24 -14.25 16.21
CA HIS A 339 -1.10 -15.42 16.34
C HIS A 339 -1.80 -15.49 17.71
N ALA A 340 -1.03 -15.34 18.80
CA ALA A 340 -1.58 -15.39 20.15
C ALA A 340 -2.60 -14.27 20.42
N TYR A 341 -2.39 -13.10 19.81
CA TYR A 341 -3.32 -11.98 19.86
C TYR A 341 -4.62 -12.32 19.12
N HIS A 342 -4.53 -12.82 17.87
CA HIS A 342 -5.70 -13.26 17.10
C HIS A 342 -6.54 -14.28 17.87
N GLU A 343 -5.89 -15.33 18.40
CA GLU A 343 -6.56 -16.41 19.13
C GLU A 343 -7.25 -15.92 20.41
N LYS A 344 -6.71 -14.86 21.03
CA LYS A 344 -7.31 -14.22 22.20
C LYS A 344 -8.54 -13.39 21.82
N VAL A 345 -8.47 -12.64 20.72
CA VAL A 345 -9.39 -11.54 20.43
C VAL A 345 -10.55 -11.98 19.54
N ASN A 346 -10.28 -12.68 18.44
CA ASN A 346 -11.28 -13.07 17.45
C ASN A 346 -10.99 -14.43 16.77
N PRO A 347 -10.77 -15.52 17.53
CA PRO A 347 -10.36 -16.85 17.01
C PRO A 347 -11.37 -17.52 16.06
N SER A 348 -12.56 -16.93 15.92
CA SER A 348 -13.64 -17.47 15.08
C SER A 348 -13.80 -16.76 13.75
N GLN A 349 -13.01 -15.71 13.54
CA GLN A 349 -12.85 -14.97 12.30
C GLN A 349 -11.51 -15.36 11.68
N PRO A 350 -11.30 -15.12 10.39
CA PRO A 350 -9.99 -15.33 9.80
C PRO A 350 -9.06 -14.18 10.19
N TRP A 351 -7.76 -14.46 10.37
CA TRP A 351 -6.79 -13.44 10.73
C TRP A 351 -6.60 -12.43 9.59
N TYR A 352 -6.95 -11.16 9.86
CA TYR A 352 -7.02 -10.07 8.89
C TYR A 352 -6.14 -8.89 9.30
N MET A 353 -5.24 -8.48 8.40
CA MET A 353 -4.52 -7.20 8.46
C MET A 353 -4.97 -6.27 7.33
N PRO A 354 -5.87 -5.29 7.60
CA PRO A 354 -6.33 -4.31 6.61
C PRO A 354 -5.24 -3.35 6.14
N GLU A 355 -4.23 -3.08 6.96
CA GLU A 355 -3.00 -2.42 6.55
C GLU A 355 -1.78 -3.14 7.13
N PHE A 356 -0.98 -3.73 6.24
CA PHE A 356 0.36 -4.19 6.59
C PHE A 356 1.41 -3.44 5.77
N GLN A 357 2.50 -3.07 6.44
CA GLN A 357 3.55 -2.25 5.86
C GLN A 357 4.09 -2.79 4.52
N ALA A 358 4.01 -1.96 3.49
CA ALA A 358 4.65 -2.16 2.19
C ALA A 358 5.44 -0.94 1.72
N GLY A 359 5.77 -0.05 2.65
CA GLY A 359 6.56 1.15 2.43
C GLY A 359 6.55 2.06 3.65
N ALA A 360 6.81 3.33 3.44
CA ALA A 360 6.65 4.36 4.45
C ALA A 360 6.39 5.71 3.79
N PHE A 361 5.64 6.60 4.47
CA PHE A 361 5.60 8.00 4.10
C PHE A 361 6.96 8.66 4.40
N ASP A 362 7.24 9.81 3.76
CA ASP A 362 8.48 10.56 3.97
C ASP A 362 8.17 12.05 4.17
N PRO A 363 8.69 12.68 5.24
CA PRO A 363 8.37 14.07 5.55
C PRO A 363 9.20 15.08 4.76
N TRP A 364 8.81 16.35 4.84
CA TRP A 364 9.68 17.45 4.42
C TRP A 364 11.04 17.35 5.13
N ALA A 365 12.12 17.67 4.41
CA ALA A 365 13.51 17.41 4.85
C ALA A 365 13.84 15.93 5.21
N GLY A 366 12.98 14.98 4.83
CA GLY A 366 13.21 13.55 4.99
C GLY A 366 14.30 13.01 4.04
N PRO A 367 14.70 11.74 4.22
CA PRO A 367 15.71 11.07 3.41
C PRO A 367 15.30 10.79 1.94
N GLY A 368 14.02 10.91 1.59
CA GLY A 368 13.49 10.57 0.27
C GLY A 368 12.99 9.13 0.15
N TYR A 369 11.99 8.91 -0.70
CA TYR A 369 11.36 7.60 -0.89
C TYR A 369 12.29 6.47 -1.36
N GLU A 370 13.43 6.76 -1.98
CA GLU A 370 14.45 5.74 -2.29
C GLU A 370 14.99 5.07 -1.01
N ALA A 371 15.14 5.82 0.08
CA ALA A 371 15.53 5.23 1.36
C ALA A 371 14.42 4.36 1.95
N CYS A 372 13.15 4.76 1.79
CA CYS A 372 12.00 3.98 2.23
C CYS A 372 11.85 2.66 1.44
N ALA A 373 12.14 2.69 0.15
CA ALA A 373 12.18 1.50 -0.71
C ALA A 373 13.26 0.49 -0.25
N VAL A 374 14.39 0.97 0.32
CA VAL A 374 15.42 0.10 0.91
C VAL A 374 14.95 -0.49 2.24
N LEU A 375 14.32 0.32 3.12
CA LEU A 375 13.85 -0.14 4.44
C LEU A 375 12.87 -1.32 4.32
N THR A 376 11.96 -1.22 3.35
CA THR A 376 10.90 -2.22 3.10
C THR A 376 11.14 -3.02 1.81
N GLY A 377 12.40 -3.21 1.42
CA GLY A 377 12.77 -3.90 0.17
C GLY A 377 12.46 -5.41 0.16
N PRO A 378 12.97 -6.16 -0.84
CA PRO A 378 12.66 -7.58 -1.01
C PRO A 378 12.93 -8.45 0.23
N ASP A 379 14.01 -8.18 0.97
CA ASP A 379 14.34 -8.92 2.20
C ASP A 379 13.27 -8.70 3.28
N PHE A 380 12.71 -7.48 3.36
CA PHE A 380 11.64 -7.17 4.32
C PHE A 380 10.39 -7.95 3.96
N GLU A 381 9.98 -7.95 2.69
CA GLU A 381 8.83 -8.75 2.22
C GLU A 381 9.05 -10.25 2.47
N ASP A 382 10.26 -10.76 2.22
CA ASP A 382 10.61 -12.16 2.47
C ASP A 382 10.42 -12.53 3.95
N VAL A 383 10.95 -11.72 4.88
CA VAL A 383 10.90 -12.01 6.32
C VAL A 383 9.54 -11.70 6.93
N PHE A 384 9.00 -10.49 6.72
CA PHE A 384 7.83 -10.00 7.43
C PHE A 384 6.54 -10.59 6.86
N TYR A 385 6.39 -10.74 5.53
CA TYR A 385 5.15 -11.29 4.98
C TYR A 385 5.02 -12.78 5.29
N LYS A 386 6.13 -13.54 5.21
CA LYS A 386 6.14 -14.94 5.65
C LYS A 386 5.97 -15.08 7.16
N HIS A 387 6.38 -14.09 7.95
CA HIS A 387 6.08 -14.08 9.39
C HIS A 387 4.59 -13.89 9.65
N ASN A 388 3.88 -13.08 8.86
CA ASN A 388 2.40 -13.02 8.94
C ASN A 388 1.76 -14.35 8.53
N TRP A 389 2.30 -15.01 7.50
CA TRP A 389 1.87 -16.35 7.13
C TRP A 389 2.07 -17.34 8.28
N ALA A 390 3.21 -17.25 9.00
CA ALA A 390 3.49 -18.06 10.19
C ALA A 390 2.51 -17.77 11.34
N ALA A 391 2.01 -16.54 11.45
CA ALA A 391 0.92 -16.19 12.36
C ALA A 391 -0.46 -16.70 11.90
N ASN A 392 -0.50 -17.46 10.80
CA ASN A 392 -1.68 -18.02 10.15
C ASN A 392 -2.60 -16.97 9.51
N GLU A 393 -2.07 -15.81 9.10
CA GLU A 393 -2.80 -14.80 8.32
C GLU A 393 -3.40 -15.37 7.03
N LYS A 394 -4.63 -14.92 6.71
CA LYS A 394 -5.35 -15.33 5.47
C LYS A 394 -6.03 -14.17 4.74
N LEU A 395 -6.09 -12.99 5.35
CA LEU A 395 -6.51 -11.76 4.71
C LEU A 395 -5.45 -10.71 5.00
N VAL A 396 -4.88 -10.13 3.95
CA VAL A 396 -3.85 -9.10 4.06
C VAL A 396 -4.07 -8.04 3.00
N ASN A 397 -3.80 -6.81 3.35
CA ASN A 397 -3.70 -5.70 2.42
C ASN A 397 -2.40 -4.92 2.64
N TYR A 398 -1.60 -4.81 1.59
CA TYR A 398 -0.31 -4.14 1.62
C TYR A 398 -0.45 -2.63 1.38
N TYR A 399 -0.21 -1.84 2.42
CA TYR A 399 -0.26 -0.38 2.37
C TYR A 399 1.16 0.18 2.20
N MET A 400 1.56 0.75 1.05
CA MET A 400 0.86 0.90 -0.24
C MET A 400 1.37 -0.08 -1.30
N ILE A 401 0.51 -0.49 -2.25
CA ILE A 401 0.97 -1.18 -3.48
C ILE A 401 1.40 -0.19 -4.56
N TYR A 402 0.66 0.92 -4.66
CA TYR A 402 0.93 2.08 -5.51
C TYR A 402 0.42 3.31 -4.76
N GLY A 403 1.33 4.20 -4.37
CA GLY A 403 0.95 5.39 -3.61
C GLY A 403 0.47 6.55 -4.49
N GLY A 404 1.18 6.87 -5.57
CA GLY A 404 0.81 7.96 -6.50
C GLY A 404 1.28 9.35 -6.03
N THR A 405 0.56 10.41 -6.43
CA THR A 405 0.98 11.80 -6.21
C THR A 405 -0.03 12.57 -5.35
N ASN A 406 0.45 13.31 -4.36
CA ASN A 406 -0.30 14.32 -3.61
C ASN A 406 -0.43 15.64 -4.42
N TRP A 407 -1.02 15.55 -5.61
CA TRP A 407 -1.22 16.72 -6.47
C TRP A 407 -2.21 17.71 -5.83
N GLY A 408 -2.21 18.96 -6.30
CA GLY A 408 -3.22 19.93 -5.92
C GLY A 408 -3.16 20.43 -4.48
N GLY A 409 -2.20 20.05 -3.64
CA GLY A 409 -2.23 20.43 -2.21
C GLY A 409 -3.11 19.51 -1.35
N ILE A 410 -3.32 18.27 -1.80
CA ILE A 410 -3.91 17.17 -1.02
C ILE A 410 -3.17 16.82 0.29
N PRO A 411 -1.83 16.86 0.40
CA PRO A 411 -1.16 16.28 1.56
C PRO A 411 -1.42 17.11 2.83
N PHE A 412 -1.37 16.45 3.99
CA PHE A 412 -1.18 17.16 5.25
C PHE A 412 0.28 17.68 5.35
N PRO A 413 0.60 18.58 6.29
CA PRO A 413 1.93 19.20 6.34
C PRO A 413 3.10 18.24 6.55
N GLY A 414 2.86 17.04 7.09
CA GLY A 414 3.91 16.08 7.40
C GLY A 414 4.47 15.33 6.19
N VAL A 415 3.94 15.50 4.98
CA VAL A 415 4.47 14.91 3.74
C VAL A 415 4.51 15.92 2.59
N TYR A 416 5.27 15.62 1.54
CA TYR A 416 5.42 16.47 0.36
C TYR A 416 4.61 15.95 -0.85
N THR A 417 4.92 16.41 -2.07
CA THR A 417 4.07 16.17 -3.25
C THR A 417 4.11 14.70 -3.70
N SER A 418 5.28 14.07 -3.73
CA SER A 418 5.34 12.64 -4.01
C SER A 418 4.65 11.85 -2.90
N TYR A 419 3.99 10.77 -3.29
CA TYR A 419 3.56 9.70 -2.39
C TYR A 419 4.00 8.35 -2.97
N ASP A 420 5.23 8.27 -3.50
CA ASP A 420 5.82 7.02 -4.03
C ASP A 420 5.81 5.89 -2.98
N TYR A 421 5.98 6.27 -1.71
CA TYR A 421 5.91 5.40 -0.54
C TYR A 421 7.03 4.35 -0.46
N GLY A 422 7.93 4.28 -1.45
CA GLY A 422 8.82 3.14 -1.63
C GLY A 422 8.06 1.85 -1.94
N ALA A 423 6.91 1.96 -2.60
CA ALA A 423 5.98 0.87 -2.87
C ALA A 423 6.49 -0.10 -3.97
N PRO A 424 5.91 -1.30 -4.09
CA PRO A 424 6.18 -2.22 -5.21
C PRO A 424 5.98 -1.59 -6.60
N ILE A 425 5.00 -0.70 -6.74
CA ILE A 425 4.80 0.11 -7.95
C ILE A 425 5.15 1.56 -7.61
N ARG A 426 6.18 2.10 -8.29
CA ARG A 426 6.64 3.49 -8.17
C ARG A 426 5.54 4.49 -8.50
N GLU A 427 5.68 5.73 -8.06
CA GLU A 427 4.81 6.86 -8.41
C GLU A 427 4.62 7.03 -9.92
N ASN A 428 5.69 6.83 -10.69
CA ASN A 428 5.71 6.87 -12.15
C ASN A 428 5.23 5.56 -12.83
N ARG A 429 4.66 4.64 -12.03
CA ARG A 429 4.06 3.35 -12.40
C ARG A 429 5.07 2.25 -12.78
N LEU A 430 6.37 2.45 -12.64
CA LEU A 430 7.37 1.40 -12.85
C LEU A 430 7.40 0.38 -11.71
N LEU A 431 7.71 -0.86 -12.04
CA LEU A 431 7.88 -1.97 -11.09
C LEU A 431 9.26 -1.91 -10.43
N THR A 432 9.32 -2.19 -9.13
CA THR A 432 10.56 -2.23 -8.32
C THR A 432 11.05 -3.66 -8.09
N ASP A 433 12.25 -3.81 -7.52
CA ASP A 433 12.79 -5.14 -7.18
C ASP A 433 11.94 -5.87 -6.12
N LYS A 434 11.26 -5.14 -5.22
CA LYS A 434 10.35 -5.75 -4.23
C LYS A 434 9.07 -6.28 -4.88
N TYR A 435 8.59 -5.67 -5.96
CA TYR A 435 7.49 -6.24 -6.75
C TYR A 435 7.76 -7.69 -7.19
N ASP A 436 9.02 -8.03 -7.49
CA ASP A 436 9.37 -9.39 -7.87
C ASP A 436 9.26 -10.39 -6.71
N GLU A 437 9.55 -9.98 -5.47
CA GLU A 437 9.31 -10.83 -4.29
C GLU A 437 7.82 -10.99 -4.02
N LEU A 438 7.07 -9.90 -3.97
CA LEU A 438 5.62 -9.91 -3.90
C LEU A 438 4.99 -10.84 -4.96
N LYS A 439 5.44 -10.77 -6.22
CA LYS A 439 4.94 -11.63 -7.31
C LYS A 439 5.19 -13.11 -7.06
N ARG A 440 6.39 -13.48 -6.60
CA ARG A 440 6.71 -14.89 -6.29
C ARG A 440 5.81 -15.42 -5.17
N GLN A 441 5.58 -14.61 -4.14
CA GLN A 441 4.68 -14.94 -3.04
C GLN A 441 3.21 -15.02 -3.49
N GLY A 442 2.73 -14.06 -4.28
CA GLY A 442 1.35 -14.01 -4.76
C GLY A 442 1.00 -15.16 -5.70
N ILE A 443 1.89 -15.53 -6.63
CA ILE A 443 1.66 -16.68 -7.51
C ILE A 443 1.67 -17.99 -6.71
N PHE A 444 2.52 -18.11 -5.67
CA PHE A 444 2.48 -19.23 -4.73
C PHE A 444 1.11 -19.32 -4.03
N LEU A 445 0.64 -18.24 -3.38
CA LEU A 445 -0.62 -18.22 -2.64
C LEU A 445 -1.82 -18.54 -3.56
N ARG A 446 -1.84 -17.97 -4.76
CA ARG A 446 -2.90 -18.21 -5.75
C ARG A 446 -2.94 -19.67 -6.21
N SER A 447 -1.78 -20.30 -6.36
CA SER A 447 -1.64 -21.67 -6.86
C SER A 447 -1.61 -22.75 -5.75
N SER A 448 -1.63 -22.36 -4.47
CA SER A 448 -1.56 -23.26 -3.32
C SER A 448 -2.84 -23.24 -2.49
N PRO A 449 -3.97 -23.81 -2.98
CA PRO A 449 -5.21 -23.87 -2.20
C PRO A 449 -5.05 -24.62 -0.87
N GLU A 450 -4.08 -25.54 -0.80
CA GLU A 450 -3.67 -26.24 0.42
C GLU A 450 -3.25 -25.30 1.56
N PHE A 451 -2.83 -24.08 1.26
CA PHE A 451 -2.43 -23.10 2.28
C PHE A 451 -3.62 -22.34 2.88
N ARG A 452 -4.83 -22.47 2.32
CA ARG A 452 -5.99 -21.67 2.74
C ARG A 452 -6.59 -22.15 4.06
N LYS A 453 -6.57 -23.46 4.31
CA LYS A 453 -7.08 -24.09 5.53
C LYS A 453 -5.93 -24.75 6.26
N THR A 454 -5.30 -24.04 7.18
CA THR A 454 -4.15 -24.52 7.94
C THR A 454 -4.35 -24.31 9.43
N ASP A 455 -4.11 -25.35 10.20
CA ASP A 455 -4.01 -25.27 11.65
C ASP A 455 -2.59 -24.82 12.05
N TRP A 456 -2.51 -23.99 13.08
CA TRP A 456 -1.25 -23.63 13.72
C TRP A 456 -0.84 -24.74 14.69
N ILE A 457 0.27 -25.42 14.43
CA ILE A 457 0.68 -26.62 15.19
C ILE A 457 1.63 -26.26 16.34
N GLY A 458 2.49 -25.26 16.15
CA GLY A 458 3.50 -24.88 17.12
C GLY A 458 4.58 -23.97 16.51
N ASP A 459 5.36 -23.35 17.38
CA ASP A 459 6.57 -22.61 17.01
C ASP A 459 7.78 -22.99 17.87
N SER A 460 8.96 -22.45 17.55
CA SER A 460 10.18 -22.71 18.32
C SER A 460 10.13 -22.22 19.78
N ALA A 461 9.26 -21.27 20.13
CA ALA A 461 9.17 -20.73 21.50
C ALA A 461 8.28 -21.60 22.40
N THR A 462 7.20 -22.15 21.86
CA THR A 462 6.19 -22.96 22.55
C THR A 462 6.43 -24.45 22.39
N GLY A 463 7.23 -24.84 21.39
CA GLY A 463 7.53 -26.21 21.02
C GLY A 463 6.65 -26.68 19.86
N ILE A 464 7.26 -27.41 18.93
CA ILE A 464 6.57 -27.97 17.76
C ILE A 464 6.55 -29.49 17.88
N PRO A 465 5.36 -30.12 18.01
CA PRO A 465 5.26 -31.58 18.04
C PRO A 465 5.96 -32.23 16.84
N GLU A 466 6.82 -33.22 17.10
CA GLU A 466 7.53 -34.04 16.09
C GLU A 466 8.46 -33.28 15.13
N VAL A 467 8.63 -31.96 15.32
CA VAL A 467 9.56 -31.14 14.55
C VAL A 467 10.75 -30.74 15.42
N ASN A 468 11.97 -30.95 14.92
CA ASN A 468 13.19 -30.56 15.59
C ASN A 468 14.13 -29.83 14.63
N ILE A 469 14.30 -28.53 14.86
CA ILE A 469 15.30 -27.68 14.21
C ILE A 469 16.58 -27.77 15.05
N ASP A 470 17.70 -28.17 14.43
CA ASP A 470 18.95 -28.47 15.15
C ASP A 470 19.74 -27.23 15.60
N ASN A 471 19.39 -26.05 15.08
CA ASN A 471 20.09 -24.80 15.34
C ASN A 471 19.16 -23.76 15.98
N GLY A 472 19.44 -23.40 17.24
CA GLY A 472 18.66 -22.42 18.00
C GLY A 472 18.74 -20.97 17.52
N LEU A 473 19.58 -20.67 16.52
CA LEU A 473 19.56 -19.39 15.80
C LEU A 473 18.46 -19.32 14.74
N VAL A 474 17.81 -20.44 14.42
CA VAL A 474 16.69 -20.53 13.49
C VAL A 474 15.39 -20.65 14.29
N TYR A 475 14.44 -19.78 13.96
CA TYR A 475 13.09 -19.82 14.49
C TYR A 475 12.17 -20.40 13.43
N GLY A 476 11.33 -21.36 13.80
CA GLY A 476 10.36 -21.99 12.93
C GLY A 476 8.94 -21.96 13.50
N THR A 477 7.97 -21.87 12.61
CA THR A 477 6.55 -22.06 12.91
C THR A 477 5.97 -23.08 11.95
N TYR A 478 5.27 -24.08 12.47
CA TYR A 478 4.71 -25.17 11.69
C TYR A 478 3.19 -25.05 11.59
N LEU A 479 2.70 -24.97 10.36
CA LEU A 479 1.28 -25.05 10.04
C LEU A 479 0.98 -26.36 9.33
N ARG A 480 -0.24 -26.85 9.45
CA ARG A 480 -0.65 -28.08 8.77
C ARG A 480 -2.07 -27.97 8.24
N ASN A 481 -2.28 -28.35 6.99
CA ASN A 481 -3.62 -28.49 6.45
C ASN A 481 -4.25 -29.78 7.01
N PRO A 482 -5.38 -29.71 7.73
CA PRO A 482 -6.01 -30.89 8.33
C PRO A 482 -6.65 -31.83 7.30
N ASP A 483 -7.04 -31.33 6.14
CA ASP A 483 -7.73 -32.10 5.10
C ASP A 483 -6.76 -32.97 4.29
N THR A 484 -5.58 -32.43 3.97
CA THR A 484 -4.60 -33.10 3.10
C THR A 484 -3.38 -33.60 3.85
N GLY A 485 -3.15 -33.08 5.06
CA GLY A 485 -1.97 -33.38 5.86
C GLY A 485 -0.73 -32.60 5.43
N THR A 486 -0.81 -31.73 4.41
CA THR A 486 0.29 -30.90 3.93
C THR A 486 0.84 -30.04 5.06
N GLY A 487 2.15 -30.10 5.28
CA GLY A 487 2.86 -29.33 6.29
C GLY A 487 3.57 -28.12 5.69
N PHE A 488 3.55 -27.00 6.42
CA PHE A 488 4.19 -25.74 6.05
C PHE A 488 5.04 -25.26 7.23
N LEU A 489 6.35 -25.51 7.19
CA LEU A 489 7.30 -25.02 8.18
C LEU A 489 7.96 -23.74 7.67
N ILE A 490 7.57 -22.61 8.24
CA ILE A 490 8.11 -21.29 7.91
C ILE A 490 9.26 -21.01 8.87
N THR A 491 10.45 -20.74 8.32
CA THR A 491 11.69 -20.57 9.07
C THR A 491 12.33 -19.22 8.77
N ARG A 492 12.88 -18.58 9.79
CA ARG A 492 13.69 -17.36 9.68
C ARG A 492 14.79 -17.38 10.74
N GLN A 493 15.67 -16.39 10.74
CA GLN A 493 16.56 -16.19 11.88
C GLN A 493 15.76 -15.78 13.12
N ASN A 494 16.15 -16.31 14.28
CA ASN A 494 15.51 -15.98 15.56
C ASN A 494 15.60 -14.48 15.85
N ASP A 495 16.79 -13.89 15.65
CA ASP A 495 16.95 -12.45 15.47
C ASP A 495 16.72 -12.10 13.99
N SER A 496 15.51 -11.62 13.69
CA SER A 496 15.09 -11.26 12.33
C SER A 496 15.85 -10.06 11.74
N THR A 497 16.60 -9.32 12.56
CA THR A 497 17.42 -8.19 12.09
C THR A 497 18.79 -8.64 11.55
N SER A 498 19.20 -9.87 11.88
CA SER A 498 20.52 -10.42 11.60
C SER A 498 20.82 -10.49 10.09
N ALA A 499 21.98 -9.96 9.73
CA ALA A 499 22.55 -10.07 8.39
C ALA A 499 23.49 -11.27 8.22
N ALA A 500 23.69 -12.08 9.27
CA ALA A 500 24.57 -13.25 9.21
C ALA A 500 23.90 -14.43 8.51
N ASN A 501 24.68 -15.37 7.95
CA ASN A 501 24.12 -16.61 7.43
C ASN A 501 24.03 -17.65 8.55
N VAL A 502 22.98 -18.46 8.54
CA VAL A 502 22.80 -19.59 9.46
C VAL A 502 22.47 -20.86 8.67
N ALA A 503 23.11 -21.96 9.05
CA ALA A 503 22.84 -23.29 8.50
C ALA A 503 22.14 -24.16 9.54
N PHE A 504 21.19 -24.99 9.10
CA PHE A 504 20.44 -25.88 9.98
C PHE A 504 19.96 -27.13 9.23
N THR A 505 19.61 -28.15 9.99
CA THR A 505 18.80 -29.29 9.54
C THR A 505 17.50 -29.30 10.32
N VAL A 506 16.48 -29.93 9.75
CA VAL A 506 15.19 -30.08 10.42
C VAL A 506 14.64 -31.48 10.27
N SER A 507 14.28 -32.10 11.39
CA SER A 507 13.45 -33.30 11.41
C SER A 507 11.98 -32.91 11.48
N LEU A 508 11.13 -33.41 10.59
CA LEU A 508 9.69 -33.09 10.57
C LEU A 508 8.85 -34.23 9.99
N PRO A 509 7.55 -34.33 10.33
CA PRO A 509 6.69 -35.41 9.88
C PRO A 509 6.40 -35.33 8.37
N THR A 510 6.36 -36.51 7.74
CA THR A 510 5.88 -36.71 6.37
C THR A 510 4.99 -37.96 6.31
N SER A 511 4.28 -38.17 5.20
CA SER A 511 3.54 -39.41 4.92
C SER A 511 4.42 -40.68 4.92
N GLN A 512 5.74 -40.51 4.94
CA GLN A 512 6.73 -41.59 4.99
C GLN A 512 7.51 -41.65 6.33
N GLY A 513 6.94 -41.06 7.38
CA GLY A 513 7.53 -40.93 8.71
C GLY A 513 8.32 -39.64 8.88
N ILE A 514 8.93 -39.46 10.05
CA ILE A 514 9.78 -38.30 10.33
C ILE A 514 11.05 -38.39 9.47
N LEU A 515 11.35 -37.33 8.72
CA LEU A 515 12.56 -37.20 7.91
C LEU A 515 13.40 -36.04 8.41
N THR A 516 14.72 -36.23 8.48
CA THR A 516 15.68 -35.13 8.66
C THR A 516 16.07 -34.57 7.30
N LEU A 517 15.79 -33.29 7.07
CA LEU A 517 16.08 -32.57 5.85
C LEU A 517 17.28 -31.62 6.05
N PRO A 518 18.17 -31.50 5.05
CA PRO A 518 18.15 -32.22 3.77
C PRO A 518 18.62 -33.68 3.91
N THR A 519 18.25 -34.55 2.96
CA THR A 519 18.66 -35.97 2.99
C THR A 519 19.93 -36.27 2.17
N THR A 520 20.31 -35.35 1.28
CA THR A 520 21.39 -35.50 0.29
C THR A 520 22.46 -34.41 0.39
N THR A 521 22.20 -33.32 1.12
CA THR A 521 23.15 -32.22 1.35
C THR A 521 23.32 -31.93 2.84
N ASP A 522 24.37 -31.22 3.21
CA ASP A 522 24.76 -31.03 4.62
C ASP A 522 23.75 -30.23 5.45
N SER A 523 23.13 -29.18 4.88
CA SER A 523 22.23 -28.28 5.60
C SER A 523 21.35 -27.44 4.68
N ILE A 524 20.26 -26.91 5.24
CA ILE A 524 19.51 -25.77 4.72
C ILE A 524 20.20 -24.50 5.21
N VAL A 525 20.29 -23.47 4.36
CA VAL A 525 20.92 -22.20 4.71
C VAL A 525 19.89 -21.08 4.64
N LEU A 526 19.80 -20.26 5.69
CA LEU A 526 19.19 -18.92 5.63
C LEU A 526 20.33 -17.91 5.50
N HIS A 527 20.24 -17.05 4.50
CA HIS A 527 21.07 -15.86 4.46
C HIS A 527 20.61 -14.83 5.51
N GLY A 528 21.40 -13.77 5.68
CA GLY A 528 20.97 -12.58 6.39
C GLY A 528 19.60 -12.13 5.90
N ARG A 529 18.67 -11.88 6.84
CA ARG A 529 17.31 -11.40 6.54
C ARG A 529 16.56 -12.24 5.48
N GLN A 530 16.62 -13.55 5.63
CA GLN A 530 15.90 -14.49 4.78
C GLN A 530 14.89 -15.31 5.59
N SER A 531 13.75 -15.61 4.94
CA SER A 531 12.77 -16.59 5.41
C SER A 531 12.56 -17.70 4.37
N LYS A 532 12.33 -18.93 4.81
CA LYS A 532 12.05 -20.09 3.95
C LYS A 532 10.81 -20.82 4.39
N LEU A 533 10.00 -21.19 3.40
CA LEU A 533 8.89 -22.11 3.58
C LEU A 533 9.32 -23.52 3.16
N ILE A 534 9.49 -24.41 4.13
CA ILE A 534 9.73 -25.84 3.91
C ILE A 534 8.37 -26.53 3.90
N THR A 535 8.06 -27.25 2.82
CA THR A 535 6.74 -27.86 2.65
C THR A 535 6.85 -29.39 2.64
N THR A 536 5.90 -30.10 3.26
CA THR A 536 5.80 -31.57 3.25
C THR A 536 4.42 -32.03 2.77
N ASP A 537 4.38 -33.20 2.12
CA ASP A 537 3.14 -33.83 1.63
C ASP A 537 2.23 -32.88 0.83
N TYR A 538 2.84 -32.07 -0.04
CA TYR A 538 2.17 -31.05 -0.83
C TYR A 538 1.63 -31.65 -2.12
N THR A 539 0.35 -31.47 -2.39
CA THR A 539 -0.27 -31.93 -3.64
C THR A 539 -0.52 -30.75 -4.58
N PHE A 540 -0.46 -30.99 -5.89
CA PHE A 540 -0.71 -29.99 -6.91
C PHE A 540 -1.25 -30.60 -8.19
N GLY A 541 -2.00 -29.79 -8.94
CA GLY A 541 -2.68 -30.25 -10.15
C GLY A 541 -3.65 -31.39 -9.85
N ASN A 542 -3.64 -32.44 -10.68
CA ASN A 542 -4.55 -33.58 -10.55
C ASN A 542 -3.96 -34.76 -9.77
N LYS A 543 -2.66 -35.02 -9.92
CA LYS A 543 -1.95 -36.16 -9.33
C LYS A 543 -0.55 -35.80 -8.80
N GLY A 544 -0.07 -34.59 -9.07
CA GLY A 544 1.24 -34.10 -8.67
C GLY A 544 1.38 -34.07 -7.15
N ALA A 545 2.55 -34.50 -6.67
CA ALA A 545 2.84 -34.45 -5.24
C ALA A 545 4.35 -34.28 -4.98
N LEU A 546 4.65 -33.49 -3.96
CA LEU A 546 5.93 -33.41 -3.29
C LEU A 546 5.83 -34.12 -1.93
N LEU A 547 6.74 -35.06 -1.67
CA LEU A 547 6.92 -35.59 -0.32
C LEU A 547 7.48 -34.49 0.60
N TYR A 548 8.45 -33.73 0.10
CA TYR A 548 8.94 -32.51 0.73
C TYR A 548 9.65 -31.59 -0.26
N THR A 549 9.85 -30.33 0.12
CA THR A 549 10.77 -29.41 -0.54
C THR A 549 11.40 -28.42 0.44
N THR A 550 12.70 -28.13 0.25
CA THR A 550 13.42 -27.02 0.88
C THR A 550 13.57 -25.82 -0.06
N THR A 551 13.16 -25.95 -1.32
CA THR A 551 13.09 -24.86 -2.30
C THR A 551 11.79 -24.07 -2.10
N SER A 552 11.77 -22.83 -2.57
CA SER A 552 10.52 -22.09 -2.71
C SER A 552 9.72 -22.61 -3.91
N ILE A 553 8.39 -22.55 -3.82
CA ILE A 553 7.46 -22.86 -4.90
C ILE A 553 7.05 -21.53 -5.54
N PHE A 554 7.26 -21.36 -6.84
CA PHE A 554 6.74 -20.20 -7.59
C PHE A 554 5.32 -20.46 -8.09
N PHE A 555 5.09 -21.61 -8.72
CA PHE A 555 3.79 -22.04 -9.25
C PHE A 555 3.60 -23.53 -9.06
N ALA A 556 2.37 -23.96 -8.72
CA ALA A 556 2.00 -25.36 -8.68
C ALA A 556 0.53 -25.55 -9.11
N GLY A 557 0.28 -26.31 -10.17
CA GLY A 557 -1.07 -26.46 -10.70
C GLY A 557 -1.11 -27.26 -11.99
N THR A 558 -2.09 -26.98 -12.84
CA THR A 558 -2.18 -27.58 -14.19
C THR A 558 -1.93 -26.54 -15.28
N ILE A 559 -1.32 -26.99 -16.38
CA ILE A 559 -1.29 -26.28 -17.65
C ILE A 559 -1.78 -27.26 -18.71
N GLY A 560 -3.00 -27.04 -19.21
CA GLY A 560 -3.72 -28.07 -19.96
C GLY A 560 -3.93 -29.31 -19.08
N PRO A 561 -3.72 -30.54 -19.60
CA PRO A 561 -3.85 -31.77 -18.82
C PRO A 561 -2.62 -32.09 -17.94
N ARG A 562 -1.55 -31.31 -18.02
CA ARG A 562 -0.26 -31.60 -17.40
C ARG A 562 -0.15 -30.97 -16.02
N ASP A 563 0.29 -31.73 -15.04
CA ASP A 563 0.62 -31.22 -13.71
C ASP A 563 1.98 -30.50 -13.77
N VAL A 564 2.03 -29.25 -13.36
CA VAL A 564 3.21 -28.39 -13.46
C VAL A 564 3.57 -27.86 -12.09
N ILE A 565 4.85 -28.00 -11.73
CA ILE A 565 5.42 -27.29 -10.59
C ILE A 565 6.69 -26.56 -11.02
N PHE A 566 6.81 -25.30 -10.59
CA PHE A 566 7.97 -24.47 -10.82
C PHE A 566 8.54 -24.05 -9.47
N LEU A 567 9.74 -24.54 -9.18
CA LEU A 567 10.50 -24.31 -7.95
C LEU A 567 11.64 -23.31 -8.20
N TYR A 568 12.08 -22.63 -7.14
CA TYR A 568 13.26 -21.77 -7.23
C TYR A 568 14.06 -21.75 -5.93
N GLY A 569 15.35 -21.42 -6.04
CA GLY A 569 16.26 -21.35 -4.90
C GLY A 569 17.50 -20.52 -5.19
N HIS A 570 18.00 -19.81 -4.19
CA HIS A 570 19.16 -18.92 -4.32
C HIS A 570 20.41 -19.67 -4.85
N VAL A 571 21.13 -19.07 -5.80
CA VAL A 571 22.26 -19.68 -6.53
C VAL A 571 23.41 -20.12 -5.63
N GLY A 572 23.63 -19.42 -4.51
CA GLY A 572 24.68 -19.73 -3.53
C GLY A 572 24.33 -20.82 -2.51
N GLN A 573 23.13 -21.42 -2.58
CA GLN A 573 22.64 -22.38 -1.59
C GLN A 573 22.42 -23.75 -2.24
N SER A 574 22.55 -24.81 -1.42
CA SER A 574 22.08 -26.13 -1.81
C SER A 574 20.59 -26.25 -1.49
N HIS A 575 19.84 -26.94 -2.35
CA HIS A 575 18.41 -27.21 -2.13
C HIS A 575 18.08 -28.65 -2.47
N GLU A 576 16.96 -29.12 -1.93
CA GLU A 576 16.49 -30.48 -2.14
C GLU A 576 14.97 -30.53 -2.16
N PHE A 577 14.42 -31.33 -3.07
CA PHE A 577 12.99 -31.64 -3.06
C PHE A 577 12.75 -33.08 -3.50
N SER A 578 11.67 -33.68 -3.04
CA SER A 578 11.30 -35.05 -3.38
C SER A 578 9.90 -35.05 -3.97
N PHE A 579 9.78 -35.53 -5.21
CA PHE A 579 8.52 -35.54 -5.96
C PHE A 579 8.18 -36.95 -6.42
N ILE A 580 6.91 -37.19 -6.73
CA ILE A 580 6.45 -38.46 -7.33
C ILE A 580 6.46 -38.28 -8.85
N PRO A 581 7.34 -38.99 -9.61
CA PRO A 581 7.35 -38.91 -11.06
C PRO A 581 6.08 -39.52 -11.65
N LEU A 582 5.42 -38.78 -12.54
CA LEU A 582 4.24 -39.26 -13.27
C LEU A 582 4.59 -39.51 -14.74
N GLY A 583 3.99 -40.56 -15.32
CA GLY A 583 4.21 -40.96 -16.72
C GLY A 583 5.60 -41.51 -17.03
N ASP A 584 5.81 -41.90 -18.30
CA ASP A 584 7.13 -42.25 -18.82
C ASP A 584 7.87 -40.96 -19.19
N GLY A 585 8.66 -40.45 -18.24
CA GLY A 585 9.33 -39.15 -18.35
C GLY A 585 10.85 -39.24 -18.36
N VAL A 586 11.47 -38.12 -18.74
CA VAL A 586 12.92 -37.95 -18.77
C VAL A 586 13.31 -36.95 -17.68
N GLY A 587 14.22 -37.37 -16.81
CA GLY A 587 14.87 -36.50 -15.83
C GLY A 587 16.19 -35.94 -16.35
N THR A 588 16.48 -34.67 -16.04
CA THR A 588 17.74 -34.02 -16.39
C THR A 588 18.72 -34.10 -15.24
N THR A 589 19.90 -34.69 -15.47
CA THR A 589 21.00 -34.73 -14.50
C THR A 589 22.21 -33.95 -15.00
N SER A 590 22.90 -33.25 -14.12
CA SER A 590 24.17 -32.56 -14.39
C SER A 590 25.10 -32.68 -13.17
N SER A 591 26.26 -32.01 -13.21
CA SER A 591 27.12 -31.90 -12.02
C SER A 591 26.46 -31.13 -10.87
N LEU A 592 25.48 -30.27 -11.15
CA LEU A 592 24.78 -29.44 -10.18
C LEU A 592 23.36 -29.93 -9.85
N VAL A 593 22.82 -30.85 -10.65
CA VAL A 593 21.44 -31.36 -10.52
C VAL A 593 21.50 -32.88 -10.50
N GLN A 594 21.16 -33.49 -9.37
CA GLN A 594 21.26 -34.94 -9.19
C GLN A 594 19.89 -35.53 -8.86
N LEU A 595 19.53 -36.61 -9.54
CA LEU A 595 18.28 -37.34 -9.29
C LEU A 595 18.62 -38.67 -8.63
N SER A 596 18.07 -38.92 -7.45
CA SER A 596 18.26 -40.15 -6.70
C SER A 596 16.90 -40.79 -6.38
N LYS A 597 16.77 -42.09 -6.67
CA LYS A 597 15.58 -42.86 -6.26
C LYS A 597 15.77 -43.31 -4.82
N LEU A 598 14.81 -42.98 -3.96
CA LEU A 598 14.78 -43.52 -2.60
C LEU A 598 14.49 -45.02 -2.68
N ALA A 599 15.39 -45.84 -2.13
CA ALA A 599 15.22 -47.30 -2.11
C ALA A 599 13.90 -47.67 -1.41
N ARG A 600 13.03 -48.40 -2.11
CA ARG A 600 11.69 -48.85 -1.65
C ARG A 600 10.61 -47.77 -1.53
N ARG A 601 10.76 -46.58 -2.14
CA ARG A 601 9.72 -45.53 -2.20
C ARG A 601 9.41 -45.11 -3.65
N PRO A 602 8.18 -44.64 -3.96
CA PRO A 602 7.81 -44.16 -5.29
C PRO A 602 8.36 -42.76 -5.61
N ALA A 603 8.93 -42.04 -4.65
CA ALA A 603 9.44 -40.68 -4.81
C ALA A 603 10.89 -40.63 -5.33
N THR A 604 11.19 -39.59 -6.11
CA THR A 604 12.53 -39.25 -6.58
C THR A 604 12.98 -37.97 -5.88
N THR A 605 14.15 -38.02 -5.23
CA THR A 605 14.78 -36.87 -4.61
C THR A 605 15.71 -36.19 -5.60
N VAL A 606 15.53 -34.88 -5.74
CA VAL A 606 16.35 -33.98 -6.56
C VAL A 606 17.23 -33.17 -5.65
N THR A 607 18.53 -33.24 -5.87
CA THR A 607 19.54 -32.42 -5.20
C THR A 607 19.98 -31.31 -6.15
N ILE A 608 19.89 -30.07 -5.69
CA ILE A 608 20.41 -28.90 -6.39
C ILE A 608 21.62 -28.37 -5.61
N LEU A 609 22.80 -28.41 -6.23
CA LEU A 609 24.02 -27.85 -5.67
C LEU A 609 24.16 -26.37 -6.06
N PRO A 610 24.95 -25.58 -5.31
CA PRO A 610 25.17 -24.17 -5.62
C PRO A 610 25.70 -23.96 -7.04
N GLY A 611 25.18 -22.94 -7.73
CA GLY A 611 25.62 -22.51 -9.06
C GLY A 611 24.60 -22.66 -10.19
N VAL A 612 23.41 -23.23 -9.94
CA VAL A 612 22.35 -23.30 -10.97
C VAL A 612 21.78 -21.91 -11.22
N GLN A 613 21.86 -21.45 -12.47
CA GLN A 613 21.30 -20.19 -12.97
C GLN A 613 20.47 -20.46 -14.23
N GLY A 614 19.44 -19.66 -14.45
CA GLY A 614 18.51 -19.86 -15.55
C GLY A 614 17.47 -20.95 -15.25
N LEU A 615 16.56 -21.14 -16.22
CA LEU A 615 15.51 -22.14 -16.11
C LEU A 615 16.01 -23.51 -16.55
N ILE A 616 15.78 -24.52 -15.71
CA ILE A 616 16.03 -25.93 -16.03
C ILE A 616 14.74 -26.75 -15.96
N THR A 617 14.58 -27.67 -16.90
CA THR A 617 13.55 -28.72 -16.83
C THR A 617 14.13 -29.92 -16.11
N VAL A 618 13.72 -30.10 -14.84
CA VAL A 618 14.21 -31.18 -13.99
C VAL A 618 13.59 -32.52 -14.38
N TRP A 619 12.28 -32.53 -14.63
CA TRP A 619 11.54 -33.71 -15.04
C TRP A 619 10.47 -33.34 -16.07
N GLU A 620 10.29 -34.21 -17.05
CA GLU A 620 9.29 -34.02 -18.09
C GLU A 620 8.68 -35.34 -18.54
N SER A 621 7.36 -35.43 -18.50
CA SER A 621 6.52 -36.42 -19.17
C SER A 621 5.25 -35.74 -19.73
N PRO A 622 4.42 -36.44 -20.52
CA PRO A 622 3.11 -35.92 -20.93
C PRO A 622 2.19 -35.54 -19.75
N GLU A 623 2.36 -36.18 -18.59
CA GLU A 623 1.52 -35.97 -17.40
C GLU A 623 2.11 -34.93 -16.43
N GLN A 624 3.43 -34.68 -16.44
CA GLN A 624 4.08 -33.84 -15.43
C GLN A 624 5.26 -33.02 -15.95
N LEU A 625 5.37 -31.78 -15.47
CA LEU A 625 6.51 -30.89 -15.67
C LEU A 625 7.05 -30.41 -14.32
N VAL A 626 8.34 -30.58 -14.10
CA VAL A 626 9.05 -30.02 -12.94
C VAL A 626 10.12 -29.07 -13.42
N LEU A 627 9.96 -27.80 -13.09
CA LEU A 627 10.88 -26.72 -13.42
C LEU A 627 11.64 -26.26 -12.17
N TYR A 628 12.89 -25.84 -12.36
CA TYR A 628 13.68 -25.19 -11.33
C TYR A 628 14.43 -23.98 -11.91
N SER A 629 14.62 -22.92 -11.13
CA SER A 629 15.50 -21.81 -11.47
C SER A 629 16.11 -21.10 -10.25
N ASP A 630 17.00 -20.14 -10.50
CA ASP A 630 17.34 -19.12 -9.50
C ASP A 630 16.21 -18.08 -9.35
N PRO A 631 16.20 -17.25 -8.28
CA PRO A 631 15.14 -16.26 -8.04
C PRO A 631 15.08 -15.13 -9.08
N VAL A 632 16.22 -14.74 -9.67
CA VAL A 632 16.26 -13.69 -10.71
C VAL A 632 15.59 -14.19 -11.97
N THR A 633 15.84 -15.45 -12.34
CA THR A 633 15.11 -16.08 -13.46
C THR A 633 13.63 -16.24 -13.14
N ALA A 634 13.26 -16.70 -11.94
CA ALA A 634 11.85 -16.85 -11.54
C ALA A 634 11.11 -15.51 -11.59
N ALA A 635 11.78 -14.40 -11.25
CA ALA A 635 11.24 -13.05 -11.38
C ALA A 635 10.85 -12.67 -12.82
N THR A 636 11.46 -13.26 -13.84
CA THR A 636 11.09 -12.99 -15.25
C THR A 636 9.81 -13.71 -15.69
N PHE A 637 9.27 -14.60 -14.86
CA PHE A 637 8.08 -15.39 -15.17
C PHE A 637 6.80 -14.79 -14.64
N TRP A 638 5.74 -15.03 -15.40
CA TRP A 638 4.37 -14.60 -15.15
C TRP A 638 3.45 -15.80 -15.28
N ALA A 639 2.33 -15.76 -14.56
CA ALA A 639 1.27 -16.75 -14.68
C ALA A 639 -0.08 -16.04 -14.94
N PRO A 640 -0.29 -15.46 -16.13
CA PRO A 640 -1.54 -14.76 -16.43
C PRO A 640 -2.71 -15.74 -16.46
N PRO A 641 -3.88 -15.38 -15.90
CA PRO A 641 -5.08 -16.17 -16.09
C PRO A 641 -5.47 -16.19 -17.57
N ILE A 642 -5.79 -17.35 -18.12
CA ILE A 642 -6.45 -17.45 -19.42
C ILE A 642 -7.93 -17.23 -19.18
N ARG A 643 -8.53 -16.22 -19.81
CA ARG A 643 -9.98 -15.99 -19.75
C ARG A 643 -10.71 -17.07 -20.57
N SER A 644 -10.95 -18.22 -19.96
CA SER A 644 -11.77 -19.30 -20.49
C SER A 644 -12.95 -19.51 -19.54
N PRO A 645 -14.18 -19.61 -20.06
CA PRO A 645 -15.34 -19.99 -19.27
C PRO A 645 -15.06 -21.27 -18.47
N SER A 646 -15.12 -21.21 -17.13
CA SER A 646 -15.12 -22.40 -16.27
C SER A 646 -16.47 -23.15 -16.34
N VAL A 647 -16.55 -24.38 -15.83
CA VAL A 647 -17.81 -25.14 -15.80
C VAL A 647 -18.82 -24.54 -14.81
N ASP A 648 -18.33 -23.83 -13.79
CA ASP A 648 -19.09 -23.29 -12.65
C ASP A 648 -18.95 -21.76 -12.55
N ILE A 649 -18.92 -21.05 -13.69
CA ILE A 649 -18.81 -19.59 -13.71
C ILE A 649 -19.92 -18.96 -12.91
N ILE A 650 -19.55 -17.96 -12.11
CA ILE A 650 -20.48 -17.09 -11.42
C ILE A 650 -20.61 -15.81 -12.25
N GLU A 651 -21.85 -15.44 -12.58
CA GLU A 651 -22.18 -14.22 -13.31
C GLU A 651 -21.58 -12.98 -12.61
N GLY A 652 -20.86 -12.14 -13.37
CA GLY A 652 -20.14 -10.96 -12.87
C GLY A 652 -18.71 -11.24 -12.39
N LEU A 653 -18.30 -12.50 -12.25
CA LEU A 653 -16.97 -12.91 -11.79
C LEU A 653 -16.14 -13.62 -12.87
N GLU A 654 -16.44 -13.42 -14.15
CA GLU A 654 -15.84 -14.14 -15.29
C GLU A 654 -14.32 -13.96 -15.40
N THR A 655 -13.81 -12.82 -14.94
CA THR A 655 -12.38 -12.45 -14.96
C THR A 655 -11.63 -12.85 -13.71
N PHE A 656 -12.32 -13.27 -12.66
CA PHE A 656 -11.74 -13.55 -11.35
C PHE A 656 -11.18 -14.96 -11.34
N TRP A 657 -9.90 -15.10 -10.99
CA TRP A 657 -9.29 -16.40 -10.73
C TRP A 657 -10.13 -17.16 -9.70
N GLN A 658 -10.25 -18.48 -9.85
CA GLN A 658 -11.07 -19.37 -9.02
C GLN A 658 -12.56 -19.43 -9.39
N PHE A 659 -13.15 -18.28 -9.75
CA PHE A 659 -14.59 -18.14 -9.99
C PHE A 659 -14.92 -18.20 -11.48
N GLY A 660 -14.33 -17.31 -12.28
CA GLY A 660 -14.51 -17.26 -13.72
C GLY A 660 -13.50 -18.12 -14.48
N THR A 661 -12.25 -18.15 -14.02
CA THR A 661 -11.15 -18.90 -14.65
C THR A 661 -10.27 -19.63 -13.65
N ASN A 662 -9.82 -20.82 -14.04
CA ASN A 662 -8.87 -21.66 -13.31
C ASN A 662 -7.69 -22.11 -14.18
N THR A 663 -7.57 -21.55 -15.38
CA THR A 663 -6.60 -21.97 -16.38
C THR A 663 -5.54 -20.90 -16.56
N THR A 664 -4.27 -21.29 -16.67
CA THR A 664 -3.15 -20.37 -16.82
C THR A 664 -2.07 -20.97 -17.73
N VAL A 665 -1.07 -20.15 -18.02
CA VAL A 665 0.18 -20.49 -18.71
C VAL A 665 1.33 -19.91 -17.92
N LEU A 666 2.55 -20.39 -18.13
CA LEU A 666 3.76 -19.71 -17.64
C LEU A 666 4.43 -18.96 -18.79
N VAL A 667 4.67 -17.68 -18.62
CA VAL A 667 5.30 -16.80 -19.62
C VAL A 667 6.54 -16.16 -19.01
N GLY A 668 7.71 -16.49 -19.53
CA GLY A 668 9.00 -15.94 -19.09
C GLY A 668 9.61 -15.00 -20.12
N GLY A 669 10.18 -13.89 -19.66
CA GLY A 669 10.95 -12.95 -20.47
C GLY A 669 10.44 -11.51 -20.47
N PRO A 670 9.16 -11.23 -20.81
CA PRO A 670 8.62 -9.86 -20.89
C PRO A 670 8.72 -9.07 -19.58
N TYR A 671 8.72 -7.73 -19.69
CA TYR A 671 8.72 -6.83 -18.52
C TYR A 671 7.43 -6.93 -17.71
N LEU A 672 6.29 -7.08 -18.38
CA LEU A 672 4.99 -7.32 -17.75
C LEU A 672 4.12 -8.15 -18.70
N VAL A 673 3.33 -9.08 -18.16
CA VAL A 673 2.26 -9.76 -18.90
C VAL A 673 0.93 -9.39 -18.23
N ARG A 674 0.11 -8.61 -18.93
CA ARG A 674 -1.14 -8.04 -18.43
C ARG A 674 -2.31 -9.01 -18.55
N ASN A 675 -2.40 -9.68 -19.70
CA ASN A 675 -3.52 -10.57 -20.01
C ASN A 675 -3.11 -11.71 -20.95
N ALA A 676 -3.87 -12.81 -20.90
CA ALA A 676 -3.72 -13.94 -21.79
C ALA A 676 -5.10 -14.47 -22.22
N SER A 677 -5.23 -14.85 -23.50
CA SER A 677 -6.42 -15.51 -24.03
C SER A 677 -6.05 -16.56 -25.08
N LEU A 678 -6.95 -17.49 -25.35
CA LEU A 678 -6.79 -18.49 -26.40
C LEU A 678 -7.66 -18.13 -27.61
N GLU A 679 -7.03 -18.09 -28.78
CA GLU A 679 -7.64 -17.81 -30.07
C GLU A 679 -7.58 -19.04 -30.98
N ASP A 680 -8.16 -18.97 -32.18
CA ASP A 680 -8.09 -20.03 -33.21
C ASP A 680 -8.51 -21.42 -32.70
N SER A 681 -9.59 -21.50 -31.92
CA SER A 681 -10.04 -22.75 -31.28
C SER A 681 -9.01 -23.38 -30.32
N GLY A 682 -8.15 -22.56 -29.73
CA GLY A 682 -7.17 -22.99 -28.72
C GLY A 682 -5.74 -23.16 -29.23
N THR A 683 -5.46 -22.95 -30.52
CA THR A 683 -4.12 -23.20 -31.08
C THR A 683 -3.17 -22.01 -30.99
N THR A 684 -3.70 -20.81 -30.74
CA THR A 684 -2.93 -19.56 -30.66
C THR A 684 -3.12 -18.95 -29.27
N LEU A 685 -2.01 -18.70 -28.56
CA LEU A 685 -2.03 -17.96 -27.29
C LEU A 685 -1.81 -16.48 -27.57
N ALA A 686 -2.82 -15.66 -27.31
CA ALA A 686 -2.71 -14.22 -27.41
C ALA A 686 -2.29 -13.60 -26.08
N LEU A 687 -1.14 -12.93 -26.08
CA LEU A 687 -0.57 -12.24 -24.92
C LEU A 687 -0.64 -10.74 -25.11
N VAL A 688 -1.00 -10.03 -24.04
CA VAL A 688 -0.93 -8.57 -23.96
C VAL A 688 0.00 -8.20 -22.82
N GLY A 689 0.91 -7.27 -23.05
CA GLY A 689 1.88 -6.88 -22.03
C GLY A 689 2.89 -5.85 -22.52
N ASP A 690 3.95 -5.71 -21.73
CA ASP A 690 4.92 -4.64 -21.90
C ASP A 690 6.35 -5.15 -22.08
N LEU A 691 7.16 -4.38 -22.82
CA LEU A 691 8.57 -4.62 -23.03
C LEU A 691 9.40 -3.38 -22.71
N ASN A 692 10.42 -3.53 -21.88
CA ASN A 692 11.48 -2.53 -21.69
C ASN A 692 12.74 -2.84 -22.54
N ALA A 693 12.84 -4.06 -23.06
CA ALA A 693 13.92 -4.52 -23.92
C ALA A 693 13.43 -5.67 -24.82
N SER A 694 14.18 -5.97 -25.88
CA SER A 694 13.98 -7.21 -26.64
C SER A 694 14.43 -8.39 -25.78
N VAL A 695 13.57 -9.39 -25.62
CA VAL A 695 13.78 -10.49 -24.67
C VAL A 695 13.44 -11.85 -25.30
N PRO A 696 14.16 -12.92 -24.93
CA PRO A 696 13.73 -14.28 -25.22
C PRO A 696 12.37 -14.55 -24.58
N LEU A 697 11.44 -15.11 -25.34
CA LEU A 697 10.13 -15.52 -24.85
C LEU A 697 10.14 -17.02 -24.56
N THR A 698 9.75 -17.41 -23.35
CA THR A 698 9.52 -18.82 -22.98
C THR A 698 8.07 -19.00 -22.54
N VAL A 699 7.34 -19.91 -23.16
CA VAL A 699 5.92 -20.16 -22.85
C VAL A 699 5.68 -21.63 -22.55
N PHE A 700 5.10 -21.92 -21.39
CA PHE A 700 4.51 -23.21 -21.08
C PHE A 700 2.99 -23.08 -21.15
N ALA A 701 2.40 -23.72 -22.16
CA ALA A 701 0.98 -23.64 -22.48
C ALA A 701 0.42 -25.05 -22.77
N PRO A 702 -0.92 -25.23 -22.87
CA PRO A 702 -1.52 -26.48 -23.33
C PRO A 702 -0.89 -26.95 -24.66
N GLN A 703 -0.83 -28.26 -24.88
CA GLN A 703 -0.11 -28.85 -26.01
C GLN A 703 -0.69 -28.46 -27.38
N GLU A 704 -1.97 -28.07 -27.41
CA GLU A 704 -2.68 -27.57 -28.57
C GLU A 704 -2.14 -26.22 -29.05
N VAL A 705 -1.54 -25.44 -28.15
CA VAL A 705 -0.96 -24.13 -28.45
C VAL A 705 0.33 -24.33 -29.25
N THR A 706 0.35 -23.81 -30.47
CA THR A 706 1.49 -23.90 -31.40
C THR A 706 1.99 -22.54 -31.88
N ALA A 707 1.20 -21.48 -31.67
CA ALA A 707 1.54 -20.10 -32.02
C ALA A 707 1.28 -19.16 -30.84
N VAL A 708 1.97 -18.01 -30.85
CA VAL A 708 1.81 -16.94 -29.86
C VAL A 708 1.68 -15.61 -30.59
N THR A 709 0.75 -14.75 -30.17
CA THR A 709 0.73 -13.34 -30.53
C THR A 709 1.10 -12.49 -29.32
N TRP A 710 1.75 -11.35 -29.57
CA TRP A 710 2.12 -10.37 -28.56
C TRP A 710 1.57 -9.00 -28.97
N ASN A 711 0.69 -8.43 -28.15
CA ASN A 711 0.00 -7.16 -28.43
C ASN A 711 -0.67 -7.16 -29.82
N GLY A 712 -1.27 -8.29 -30.19
CA GLY A 712 -1.97 -8.49 -31.48
C GLY A 712 -1.08 -8.91 -32.64
N GLU A 713 0.25 -8.91 -32.50
CA GLU A 713 1.18 -9.26 -33.58
C GLU A 713 1.76 -10.67 -33.41
N PRO A 714 1.91 -11.47 -34.48
CA PRO A 714 2.52 -12.81 -34.38
C PRO A 714 3.97 -12.77 -33.87
N VAL A 715 4.29 -13.57 -32.85
CA VAL A 715 5.67 -13.78 -32.41
C VAL A 715 6.34 -14.74 -33.38
N GLY A 716 7.25 -14.23 -34.22
CA GLY A 716 7.90 -14.88 -35.37
C GLY A 716 7.99 -16.42 -35.40
N THR A 717 9.20 -16.98 -35.46
CA THR A 717 9.35 -18.46 -35.44
C THR A 717 9.37 -18.94 -34.00
N MET A 718 8.28 -19.56 -33.56
CA MET A 718 8.25 -20.29 -32.29
C MET A 718 8.92 -21.65 -32.49
N THR A 719 9.96 -21.93 -31.71
CA THR A 719 10.62 -23.23 -31.68
C THR A 719 10.13 -24.04 -30.50
N GLN A 720 9.78 -25.29 -30.75
CA GLN A 720 9.44 -26.24 -29.71
C GLN A 720 10.71 -27.00 -29.31
N SER A 721 11.24 -26.73 -28.12
CA SER A 721 12.42 -27.41 -27.56
C SER A 721 11.96 -28.69 -26.86
N ARG A 722 11.95 -29.85 -27.52
CA ARG A 722 11.23 -31.05 -26.99
C ARG A 722 9.84 -30.64 -26.43
N SER A 723 9.23 -31.39 -25.52
CA SER A 723 7.88 -31.12 -25.01
C SER A 723 7.79 -30.03 -23.90
N SER A 724 8.86 -29.24 -23.68
CA SER A 724 9.00 -28.36 -22.51
C SER A 724 8.77 -26.87 -22.79
N GLY A 725 7.84 -26.54 -23.69
CA GLY A 725 7.40 -25.16 -23.93
C GLY A 725 7.86 -24.55 -25.25
N LEU A 726 7.16 -23.49 -25.67
CA LEU A 726 7.44 -22.72 -26.88
C LEU A 726 8.49 -21.65 -26.58
N ARG A 727 9.47 -21.50 -27.48
CA ARG A 727 10.51 -20.47 -27.37
C ARG A 727 10.50 -19.56 -28.59
N GLY A 728 10.53 -18.26 -28.34
CA GLY A 728 10.58 -17.22 -29.37
C GLY A 728 11.44 -16.04 -28.94
N MET A 729 11.33 -14.95 -29.69
CA MET A 729 11.98 -13.69 -29.36
C MET A 729 10.95 -12.57 -29.48
N LEU A 730 10.79 -11.79 -28.43
CA LEU A 730 10.08 -10.51 -28.50
C LEU A 730 11.08 -9.42 -28.83
N VAL A 731 10.77 -8.64 -29.86
CA VAL A 731 11.65 -7.59 -30.36
C VAL A 731 11.00 -6.26 -30.04
N LEU A 732 11.68 -5.48 -29.20
CA LEU A 732 11.29 -4.11 -28.93
C LEU A 732 11.32 -3.30 -30.25
N LYS A 733 10.24 -2.59 -30.56
CA LYS A 733 10.16 -1.79 -31.79
C LYS A 733 11.23 -0.70 -31.79
N SER A 734 12.01 -0.58 -32.86
CA SER A 734 13.16 0.34 -32.91
C SER A 734 12.78 1.82 -32.78
N GLY A 735 11.57 2.21 -33.20
CA GLY A 735 11.11 3.60 -33.20
C GLY A 735 10.77 4.19 -31.83
N ILE A 736 10.67 3.38 -30.78
CA ILE A 736 10.28 3.89 -29.45
C ILE A 736 11.49 4.35 -28.62
N ARG A 737 12.71 3.89 -28.92
CA ARG A 737 13.90 4.18 -28.10
C ARG A 737 14.43 5.61 -28.22
N ASP A 738 14.00 6.32 -29.26
CA ASP A 738 14.48 7.67 -29.58
C ASP A 738 13.52 8.77 -29.10
N VAL A 739 12.60 8.46 -28.18
CA VAL A 739 11.73 9.48 -27.57
C VAL A 739 12.60 10.54 -26.90
N LYS A 740 12.42 11.79 -27.35
CA LYS A 740 13.09 12.96 -26.80
C LYS A 740 12.04 13.90 -26.25
N VAL A 741 12.37 14.51 -25.12
CA VAL A 741 11.62 15.63 -24.56
C VAL A 741 12.31 16.94 -24.93
N PRO A 742 11.56 18.01 -25.22
CA PRO A 742 12.14 19.31 -25.54
C PRO A 742 12.75 19.99 -24.31
N GLU A 743 13.68 20.91 -24.54
CA GLU A 743 14.10 21.85 -23.50
C GLU A 743 12.98 22.86 -23.21
N LEU A 744 12.74 23.14 -21.94
CA LEU A 744 11.77 24.15 -21.52
C LEU A 744 12.39 25.55 -21.64
N THR A 745 12.11 26.25 -22.73
CA THR A 745 12.68 27.57 -23.06
C THR A 745 11.58 28.57 -23.39
N GLY A 746 11.92 29.84 -23.63
CA GLY A 746 10.96 30.83 -24.13
C GLY A 746 9.96 31.29 -23.07
N TRP A 747 10.35 31.22 -21.81
CA TRP A 747 9.51 31.55 -20.67
C TRP A 747 9.02 33.01 -20.72
N ARG A 748 7.74 33.17 -20.42
CA ARG A 748 7.06 34.44 -20.23
C ARG A 748 6.88 34.68 -18.74
N TYR A 749 7.26 35.85 -18.28
CA TYR A 749 7.20 36.27 -16.89
C TYR A 749 6.21 37.41 -16.71
N ALA A 750 5.37 37.30 -15.67
CA ALA A 750 4.61 38.40 -15.11
C ALA A 750 4.77 38.43 -13.58
N ASP A 751 4.70 39.64 -13.01
CA ASP A 751 4.66 39.82 -11.56
C ASP A 751 3.31 39.33 -11.00
N SER A 752 3.38 38.46 -10.00
CA SER A 752 2.23 37.83 -9.35
C SER A 752 2.05 38.30 -7.90
N LEU A 753 2.66 39.42 -7.52
CA LEU A 753 2.39 40.12 -6.26
C LEU A 753 2.05 41.60 -6.48
N PRO A 754 1.07 41.96 -7.34
CA PRO A 754 0.67 43.36 -7.49
C PRO A 754 0.14 43.99 -6.19
N GLU A 755 -0.22 43.18 -5.19
CA GLU A 755 -0.69 43.61 -3.87
C GLU A 755 0.27 44.58 -3.17
N VAL A 756 1.58 44.44 -3.38
CA VAL A 756 2.58 45.32 -2.74
C VAL A 756 2.83 46.60 -3.53
N LYS A 757 2.22 46.78 -4.71
CA LYS A 757 2.42 47.98 -5.52
C LYS A 757 1.62 49.15 -4.98
N LYS A 758 2.21 50.35 -5.10
CA LYS A 758 1.52 51.61 -4.81
C LYS A 758 0.24 51.74 -5.63
N GLY A 759 -0.87 51.99 -4.96
CA GLY A 759 -2.19 52.16 -5.58
C GLY A 759 -2.91 50.86 -5.95
N TYR A 760 -2.42 49.70 -5.49
CA TYR A 760 -3.19 48.46 -5.58
C TYR A 760 -4.54 48.60 -4.86
N ASP A 761 -5.61 48.20 -5.53
CA ASP A 761 -6.97 48.26 -5.02
C ASP A 761 -7.40 46.89 -4.48
N ASP A 762 -7.63 46.82 -3.17
CA ASP A 762 -8.11 45.64 -2.46
C ASP A 762 -9.59 45.77 -2.03
N THR A 763 -10.35 46.71 -2.60
CA THR A 763 -11.77 46.93 -2.25
C THR A 763 -12.62 45.67 -2.41
N GLU A 764 -12.32 44.84 -3.41
CA GLU A 764 -13.02 43.58 -3.68
C GLU A 764 -12.56 42.41 -2.80
N TRP A 765 -11.54 42.58 -1.95
CA TRP A 765 -11.10 41.52 -1.04
C TRP A 765 -12.07 41.34 0.14
N VAL A 766 -12.16 40.11 0.64
CA VAL A 766 -13.00 39.79 1.80
C VAL A 766 -12.47 40.52 3.02
N VAL A 767 -13.31 41.31 3.68
CA VAL A 767 -12.98 41.94 4.96
C VAL A 767 -12.92 40.87 6.04
N ALA A 768 -11.80 40.80 6.74
CA ALA A 768 -11.56 39.85 7.81
C ALA A 768 -11.93 40.45 9.18
N ASP A 769 -13.24 40.46 9.47
CA ASP A 769 -13.83 41.10 10.65
C ASP A 769 -14.55 40.13 11.61
N LYS A 770 -14.53 38.82 11.34
CA LYS A 770 -15.15 37.82 12.22
C LYS A 770 -14.54 37.89 13.62
N LYS A 771 -15.38 37.74 14.64
CA LYS A 771 -15.00 37.75 16.07
C LYS A 771 -15.15 36.40 16.76
N SER A 772 -15.49 35.36 16.00
CA SER A 772 -15.68 34.00 16.49
C SER A 772 -15.22 32.99 15.43
N THR A 773 -14.73 31.85 15.89
CA THR A 773 -14.31 30.72 15.04
C THR A 773 -14.61 29.41 15.77
N ASN A 774 -14.93 28.37 14.99
CA ASN A 774 -15.06 27.00 15.49
C ASN A 774 -13.70 26.27 15.55
N ILE A 775 -12.65 26.82 14.92
CA ILE A 775 -11.29 26.29 15.06
C ILE A 775 -10.88 26.33 16.55
N PRO A 776 -10.29 25.25 17.11
CA PRO A 776 -9.93 25.20 18.53
C PRO A 776 -8.95 26.30 18.96
N ILE A 777 -7.95 26.58 18.14
CA ILE A 777 -6.98 27.65 18.38
C ILE A 777 -7.69 29.00 18.26
N LYS A 778 -7.72 29.77 19.36
CA LYS A 778 -8.33 31.11 19.39
C LYS A 778 -7.28 32.19 19.13
N PRO A 779 -7.68 33.39 18.66
CA PRO A 779 -6.76 34.51 18.53
C PRO A 779 -5.96 34.74 19.82
N VAL A 780 -4.63 34.75 19.70
CA VAL A 780 -3.68 34.74 20.82
C VAL A 780 -3.48 36.15 21.38
N PHE A 781 -3.37 37.16 20.51
CA PHE A 781 -3.31 38.58 20.87
C PHE A 781 -3.75 39.47 19.69
N GLY A 782 -4.05 40.73 19.97
CA GLY A 782 -4.63 41.66 18.99
C GLY A 782 -5.98 42.17 19.50
N ASP A 783 -6.94 42.38 18.61
CA ASP A 783 -8.26 42.92 18.97
C ASP A 783 -9.41 41.89 18.95
N GLY A 784 -9.05 40.61 18.90
CA GLY A 784 -10.00 39.49 18.87
C GLY A 784 -10.62 39.20 17.50
N ARG A 785 -10.20 39.87 16.41
CA ARG A 785 -10.52 39.42 15.04
C ARG A 785 -9.91 38.05 14.76
N VAL A 786 -10.65 37.21 14.04
CA VAL A 786 -10.20 35.92 13.53
C VAL A 786 -9.59 36.14 12.15
N LEU A 787 -8.32 35.76 11.99
CA LEU A 787 -7.61 35.79 10.71
C LEU A 787 -7.19 34.37 10.33
N TYR A 788 -8.16 33.45 10.23
CA TYR A 788 -7.95 32.09 9.74
C TYR A 788 -8.61 31.92 8.38
N GLY A 789 -7.88 31.42 7.39
CA GLY A 789 -8.34 31.39 5.99
C GLY A 789 -9.66 30.62 5.82
N CYS A 790 -9.76 29.46 6.48
CA CYS A 790 -10.94 28.61 6.41
C CYS A 790 -12.21 29.26 6.91
N ASP A 791 -12.12 30.19 7.86
CA ASP A 791 -13.28 30.94 8.34
C ASP A 791 -13.82 31.86 7.24
N TYR A 792 -13.04 32.18 6.21
CA TYR A 792 -13.44 33.03 5.08
C TYR A 792 -13.59 32.25 3.77
N GLY A 793 -13.61 30.91 3.82
CA GLY A 793 -13.77 30.09 2.62
C GLY A 793 -12.47 29.73 1.91
N PHE A 794 -11.31 30.02 2.50
CA PHE A 794 -9.98 29.83 1.89
C PHE A 794 -9.14 28.87 2.73
N CYS A 795 -9.17 27.57 2.42
CA CYS A 795 -8.48 26.55 3.20
C CYS A 795 -7.25 25.96 2.52
N GLU A 796 -7.05 26.25 1.23
CA GLU A 796 -6.11 25.52 0.37
C GLU A 796 -5.01 26.45 -0.12
N ASN A 797 -3.77 25.92 -0.13
CA ASN A 797 -2.57 26.59 -0.64
C ASN A 797 -2.38 28.01 -0.10
N ILE A 798 -1.60 28.84 -0.80
CA ILE A 798 -1.14 30.14 -0.32
C ILE A 798 -2.32 31.10 -0.09
N ILE A 799 -2.32 31.82 1.03
CA ILE A 799 -3.34 32.82 1.40
C ILE A 799 -2.66 34.16 1.63
N LEU A 800 -3.28 35.25 1.14
CA LEU A 800 -2.77 36.59 1.34
C LEU A 800 -3.64 37.37 2.33
N TRP A 801 -2.97 38.14 3.18
CA TRP A 801 -3.60 39.00 4.19
C TRP A 801 -3.14 40.45 4.01
N ARG A 802 -4.05 41.40 4.22
CA ARG A 802 -3.76 42.84 4.13
C ARG A 802 -4.28 43.60 5.35
N GLY A 803 -3.38 44.14 6.16
CA GLY A 803 -3.69 44.89 7.37
C GLY A 803 -3.44 46.39 7.18
N HIS A 804 -4.51 47.18 7.21
CA HIS A 804 -4.50 48.63 7.03
C HIS A 804 -4.32 49.36 8.37
N PHE A 805 -3.49 50.41 8.40
CA PHE A 805 -3.31 51.26 9.58
C PHE A 805 -2.81 52.65 9.18
N ASN A 806 -3.25 53.69 9.91
CA ASN A 806 -2.74 55.04 9.69
C ASN A 806 -1.47 55.27 10.52
N ALA A 807 -0.31 55.34 9.87
CA ALA A 807 0.97 55.44 10.56
C ALA A 807 1.17 56.83 11.19
N THR A 808 1.71 56.86 12.42
CA THR A 808 2.13 58.09 13.10
C THR A 808 3.63 58.37 12.91
N GLY A 809 4.39 57.38 12.42
CA GLY A 809 5.84 57.42 12.32
C GLY A 809 6.55 56.94 13.59
N LEU A 810 5.79 56.55 14.62
CA LEU A 810 6.32 55.96 15.86
C LEU A 810 6.36 54.43 15.82
N GLU A 811 5.69 53.83 14.84
CA GLU A 811 5.65 52.39 14.64
C GLU A 811 7.03 51.89 14.17
N THR A 812 7.58 50.91 14.87
CA THR A 812 8.92 50.35 14.63
C THR A 812 8.87 48.89 14.15
N GLY A 813 7.68 48.28 14.13
CA GLY A 813 7.49 46.93 13.63
C GLY A 813 6.09 46.41 13.89
N ALA A 814 5.89 45.13 13.59
CA ALA A 814 4.70 44.38 13.97
C ALA A 814 5.05 42.99 14.45
N ASN A 815 4.43 42.58 15.56
CA ASN A 815 4.52 41.22 16.05
C ASN A 815 3.38 40.40 15.47
N LEU A 816 3.68 39.30 14.78
CA LEU A 816 2.70 38.40 14.19
C LEU A 816 2.93 36.96 14.69
N THR A 817 1.85 36.27 15.03
CA THR A 817 1.83 34.80 15.15
C THR A 817 1.14 34.23 13.91
N ILE A 818 1.91 33.55 13.05
CA ILE A 818 1.45 33.01 11.77
C ILE A 818 1.47 31.49 11.83
N TYR A 819 0.37 30.86 11.42
CA TYR A 819 0.21 29.42 11.25
C TYR A 819 0.16 29.07 9.76
N GLY A 820 0.91 28.05 9.35
CA GLY A 820 0.87 27.54 7.97
C GLY A 820 1.02 26.03 7.83
N GLY A 821 1.14 25.30 8.95
CA GLY A 821 1.52 23.89 8.96
C GLY A 821 3.04 23.72 9.00
N GLU A 822 3.51 22.52 9.31
CA GLU A 822 4.95 22.23 9.36
C GLU A 822 5.65 22.63 8.04
N CYS A 823 6.88 23.15 8.13
CA CYS A 823 7.69 23.56 6.99
C CYS A 823 7.09 24.67 6.10
N PHE A 824 6.11 25.44 6.58
CA PHE A 824 5.58 26.60 5.86
C PHE A 824 6.57 27.79 5.79
N ALA A 825 6.26 28.78 4.95
CA ALA A 825 6.86 30.11 5.02
C ALA A 825 5.81 31.21 5.03
N ALA A 826 6.24 32.39 5.47
CA ALA A 826 5.52 33.63 5.29
C ALA A 826 6.46 34.77 4.95
N SER A 827 5.97 35.74 4.18
CA SER A 827 6.71 36.94 3.78
C SER A 827 5.86 38.18 4.03
N VAL A 828 6.48 39.25 4.53
CA VAL A 828 5.79 40.49 4.92
C VAL A 828 6.34 41.69 4.16
N TRP A 829 5.43 42.51 3.65
CA TRP A 829 5.70 43.83 3.10
C TRP A 829 4.90 44.89 3.85
N ILE A 830 5.45 46.10 3.93
CA ILE A 830 4.71 47.32 4.27
C ILE A 830 4.71 48.21 3.04
N ASN A 831 3.53 48.49 2.50
CA ASN A 831 3.37 49.16 1.21
C ASN A 831 4.18 48.40 0.14
N ASP A 832 5.16 49.05 -0.47
CA ASP A 832 6.07 48.50 -1.48
C ASP A 832 7.43 48.06 -0.92
N LYS A 833 7.61 48.05 0.41
CA LYS A 833 8.87 47.70 1.07
C LYS A 833 8.80 46.29 1.64
N PHE A 834 9.68 45.42 1.16
CA PHE A 834 9.92 44.12 1.77
C PHE A 834 10.48 44.30 3.18
N ILE A 835 9.96 43.53 4.14
CA ILE A 835 10.41 43.57 5.53
C ILE A 835 11.30 42.36 5.83
N SER A 836 10.71 41.17 5.79
CA SER A 836 11.42 39.91 5.96
C SER A 836 10.51 38.73 5.64
N SER A 837 11.14 37.57 5.54
CA SER A 837 10.46 36.28 5.48
C SER A 837 10.83 35.42 6.68
N VAL A 838 9.93 34.51 7.00
CA VAL A 838 10.10 33.47 7.99
C VAL A 838 9.80 32.13 7.33
N TYR A 839 10.55 31.11 7.69
CA TYR A 839 10.20 29.72 7.43
C TYR A 839 10.50 28.94 8.70
N SER A 840 9.60 28.02 9.06
CA SER A 840 9.64 27.33 10.35
C SER A 840 9.54 25.83 10.13
N PRO A 841 10.35 25.01 10.83
CA PRO A 841 10.10 23.57 10.94
C PRO A 841 8.94 23.26 11.90
N SER A 842 8.21 24.26 12.40
CA SER A 842 7.05 24.11 13.28
C SER A 842 5.80 24.61 12.58
N GLU A 843 4.63 24.17 13.05
CA GLU A 843 3.30 24.54 12.52
C GLU A 843 3.03 26.05 12.46
N HIS A 844 3.70 26.82 13.32
CA HIS A 844 3.54 28.26 13.47
C HIS A 844 4.85 28.96 13.85
N VAL A 845 4.84 30.28 13.75
CA VAL A 845 5.93 31.15 14.21
C VAL A 845 5.37 32.44 14.81
N ASN A 846 5.94 32.89 15.93
CA ASN A 846 5.74 34.23 16.47
C ASN A 846 6.98 35.07 16.14
N HIS A 847 6.82 36.12 15.35
CA HIS A 847 7.94 36.90 14.85
C HIS A 847 7.65 38.41 14.86
N LEU A 848 8.66 39.18 15.25
CA LEU A 848 8.67 40.63 15.16
C LEU A 848 9.25 41.07 13.81
N PHE A 849 8.38 41.48 12.91
CA PHE A 849 8.72 42.09 11.63
C PHE A 849 9.06 43.56 11.85
N LYS A 850 10.36 43.89 11.88
CA LYS A 850 10.85 45.25 12.16
C LYS A 850 10.73 46.13 10.92
N PHE A 851 10.17 47.32 11.08
CA PHE A 851 10.04 48.27 9.97
C PHE A 851 11.37 48.98 9.72
N HIS A 852 11.70 49.17 8.44
CA HIS A 852 12.77 50.08 8.02
C HIS A 852 12.33 51.54 8.18
N GLU A 853 13.27 52.48 8.27
CA GLU A 853 12.98 53.91 8.46
C GLU A 853 12.12 54.52 7.34
N ASP A 854 12.16 53.94 6.14
CA ASP A 854 11.44 54.38 4.95
C ASP A 854 10.20 53.52 4.61
N ALA A 855 9.80 52.60 5.48
CA ALA A 855 8.67 51.71 5.24
C ALA A 855 7.30 52.40 5.37
N LEU A 856 7.22 53.46 6.19
CA LEU A 856 5.97 54.11 6.57
C LEU A 856 5.74 55.44 5.84
N ILE A 857 4.47 55.69 5.50
CA ILE A 857 3.98 56.96 5.00
C ILE A 857 3.17 57.63 6.12
N VAL A 858 3.77 58.61 6.80
CA VAL A 858 3.19 59.24 7.99
C VAL A 858 1.91 60.00 7.65
N GLY A 859 0.85 59.75 8.42
CA GLY A 859 -0.45 60.42 8.27
C GLY A 859 -1.33 59.86 7.15
N GLU A 860 -0.88 58.82 6.45
CA GLU A 860 -1.63 58.12 5.40
C GLU A 860 -1.95 56.68 5.80
N ASP A 861 -2.84 56.04 5.04
CA ASP A 861 -3.11 54.61 5.17
C ASP A 861 -1.91 53.80 4.69
N ASN A 862 -1.37 52.98 5.57
CA ASN A 862 -0.28 52.05 5.30
C ASN A 862 -0.85 50.64 5.30
N VAL A 863 -0.36 49.80 4.39
CA VAL A 863 -0.88 48.43 4.25
C VAL A 863 0.24 47.42 4.45
N MET A 864 0.04 46.55 5.43
CA MET A 864 0.85 45.35 5.61
C MET A 864 0.32 44.23 4.75
N THR A 865 1.10 43.71 3.80
CA THR A 865 0.77 42.51 3.04
C THR A 865 1.54 41.33 3.60
N VAL A 866 0.82 40.24 3.92
CA VAL A 866 1.40 38.98 4.38
C VAL A 866 1.04 37.89 3.39
N ILE A 867 2.05 37.21 2.84
CA ILE A 867 1.88 35.96 2.10
C ILE A 867 2.08 34.83 3.11
N GLN A 868 1.11 33.91 3.21
CA GLN A 868 1.17 32.77 4.11
C GLN A 868 1.03 31.47 3.30
N ASP A 869 2.07 30.62 3.33
CA ASP A 869 1.98 29.27 2.78
C ASP A 869 1.08 28.41 3.65
N ASN A 870 0.20 27.63 3.03
CA ASN A 870 -0.60 26.62 3.70
C ASN A 870 -0.15 25.25 3.18
N MET A 871 0.39 24.45 4.09
CA MET A 871 0.96 23.13 3.82
C MET A 871 -0.09 22.00 3.91
N GLY A 872 -1.38 22.34 3.97
CA GLY A 872 -2.47 21.42 4.30
C GLY A 872 -2.89 21.57 5.75
N LEU A 873 -4.04 21.01 6.12
CA LEU A 873 -4.51 20.88 7.50
C LEU A 873 -3.95 19.60 8.13
N ASP A 874 -3.76 19.60 9.44
CA ASP A 874 -3.17 18.44 10.13
C ASP A 874 -4.15 17.26 10.17
N GLU A 875 -3.66 16.06 10.47
CA GLU A 875 -4.48 14.87 10.69
C GLU A 875 -4.69 14.61 12.20
N ASP A 876 -5.39 13.51 12.53
CA ASP A 876 -5.79 13.08 13.87
C ASP A 876 -6.43 14.21 14.69
N ASP A 877 -6.27 14.26 16.02
CA ASP A 877 -6.90 15.23 16.93
C ASP A 877 -6.76 16.73 16.55
N ASN A 878 -5.99 17.07 15.51
CA ASN A 878 -5.80 18.42 14.99
C ASN A 878 -6.39 18.65 13.59
N GLU A 879 -7.39 17.90 13.12
CA GLU A 879 -7.97 18.09 11.77
C GLU A 879 -8.54 19.51 11.55
N LYS A 880 -8.89 20.20 12.64
CA LYS A 880 -9.33 21.60 12.65
C LYS A 880 -8.20 22.61 12.89
N SER A 881 -6.98 22.29 12.51
CA SER A 881 -5.84 23.16 12.81
C SER A 881 -5.91 24.52 12.11
N ALA A 882 -5.37 25.53 12.77
CA ALA A 882 -5.43 26.90 12.27
C ALA A 882 -4.47 27.13 11.10
N ARG A 883 -4.88 27.93 10.11
CA ARG A 883 -4.03 28.46 9.03
C ARG A 883 -4.33 29.95 8.83
N GLY A 884 -3.32 30.80 8.99
CA GLY A 884 -3.46 32.26 8.95
C GLY A 884 -2.71 32.98 10.08
N ILE A 885 -3.26 34.07 10.61
CA ILE A 885 -2.60 34.94 11.60
C ILE A 885 -3.35 34.88 12.94
N ALA A 886 -2.85 34.08 13.88
CA ALA A 886 -3.46 33.93 15.19
C ALA A 886 -3.22 35.11 16.13
N GLY A 887 -2.21 35.94 15.87
CA GLY A 887 -1.94 37.12 16.69
C GLY A 887 -1.28 38.24 15.89
N PHE A 888 -1.67 39.48 16.17
CA PHE A 888 -1.12 40.66 15.50
C PHE A 888 -1.11 41.89 16.39
N ALA A 889 -0.02 42.67 16.35
CA ALA A 889 0.08 43.96 17.02
C ALA A 889 1.17 44.83 16.37
N LEU A 890 0.89 46.12 16.19
CA LEU A 890 1.91 47.11 15.86
C LEU A 890 2.76 47.39 17.11
N VAL A 891 4.05 47.61 16.90
CA VAL A 891 5.04 47.91 17.94
C VAL A 891 5.54 49.33 17.74
N GLY A 892 5.65 50.11 18.82
CA GLY A 892 5.99 51.52 18.75
C GLY A 892 4.77 52.39 18.45
N GLY A 893 4.53 53.42 19.27
CA GLY A 893 3.31 54.24 19.20
C GLY A 893 2.06 53.58 19.82
N ASN A 894 0.91 54.22 19.62
CA ASN A 894 -0.42 53.76 20.09
C ASN A 894 -1.35 53.36 18.92
N THR A 895 -0.80 53.18 17.73
CA THR A 895 -1.55 52.86 16.50
C THR A 895 -1.95 51.39 16.50
N THR A 896 -3.12 51.11 15.93
CA THR A 896 -3.64 49.74 15.77
C THR A 896 -4.07 49.52 14.33
N PHE A 897 -4.17 48.26 13.93
CA PHE A 897 -4.74 47.92 12.62
C PHE A 897 -6.22 48.30 12.57
N GLY A 898 -6.61 49.09 11.58
CA GLY A 898 -7.99 49.45 11.30
C GLY A 898 -8.75 48.28 10.69
N THR A 899 -8.36 47.87 9.47
CA THR A 899 -9.05 46.83 8.69
C THR A 899 -8.08 45.73 8.32
N TRP A 900 -8.51 44.47 8.43
CA TRP A 900 -7.83 43.34 7.82
C TRP A 900 -8.66 42.84 6.64
N LYS A 901 -8.00 42.40 5.59
CA LYS A 901 -8.61 41.75 4.43
C LYS A 901 -7.87 40.47 4.10
N VAL A 902 -8.57 39.52 3.48
CA VAL A 902 -8.05 38.21 3.12
C VAL A 902 -8.43 37.83 1.70
N GLN A 903 -7.51 37.17 1.01
CA GLN A 903 -7.73 36.62 -0.31
C GLN A 903 -7.04 35.26 -0.44
N GLY A 904 -7.84 34.23 -0.66
CA GLY A 904 -7.38 32.94 -1.17
C GLY A 904 -7.74 32.78 -2.65
N LYS A 905 -8.00 31.54 -3.08
CA LYS A 905 -8.46 31.24 -4.45
C LYS A 905 -9.76 31.92 -4.81
N VAL A 906 -10.04 32.04 -6.11
CA VAL A 906 -11.26 32.67 -6.63
C VAL A 906 -12.49 31.89 -6.15
N GLY A 907 -13.45 32.61 -5.54
CA GLY A 907 -14.73 32.04 -5.11
C GLY A 907 -14.68 31.17 -3.84
N GLY A 908 -13.50 30.94 -3.24
CA GLY A 908 -13.35 30.07 -2.07
C GLY A 908 -13.85 28.65 -2.30
N TYR A 909 -14.18 27.91 -1.25
CA TYR A 909 -14.74 26.56 -1.39
C TYR A 909 -16.18 26.51 -1.92
N LEU A 910 -16.90 27.64 -1.96
CA LEU A 910 -18.29 27.71 -2.42
C LEU A 910 -18.40 27.82 -3.95
N ASN A 911 -17.64 28.75 -4.54
CA ASN A 911 -17.86 29.20 -5.92
C ASN A 911 -16.59 29.12 -6.80
N TYR A 912 -15.62 28.27 -6.45
CA TYR A 912 -14.42 28.07 -7.27
C TYR A 912 -14.78 27.62 -8.70
N PRO A 913 -14.15 28.19 -9.75
CA PRO A 913 -14.55 27.97 -11.13
C PRO A 913 -14.15 26.60 -11.70
N ASP A 914 -12.97 26.10 -11.34
CA ASP A 914 -12.45 24.84 -11.88
C ASP A 914 -13.06 23.62 -11.19
N LYS A 915 -14.16 23.12 -11.74
CA LYS A 915 -14.82 21.92 -11.21
C LYS A 915 -14.14 20.62 -11.61
N VAL A 916 -13.27 20.60 -12.61
CA VAL A 916 -12.59 19.37 -13.04
C VAL A 916 -11.40 19.08 -12.11
N ARG A 917 -10.48 20.03 -11.98
CA ARG A 917 -9.31 19.89 -11.09
C ARG A 917 -9.71 20.01 -9.62
N GLY A 918 -10.85 20.62 -9.34
CA GLY A 918 -11.49 20.58 -8.04
C GLY A 918 -10.90 21.56 -7.03
N LEU A 919 -11.32 21.38 -5.78
CA LEU A 919 -11.15 22.37 -4.71
C LEU A 919 -9.67 22.68 -4.42
N PHE A 920 -8.82 21.67 -4.37
CA PHE A 920 -7.48 21.79 -3.84
C PHE A 920 -6.53 22.49 -4.81
N ASN A 921 -6.74 22.34 -6.13
CA ASN A 921 -5.76 22.69 -7.17
C ASN A 921 -5.21 24.13 -7.16
N GLU A 922 -5.97 25.12 -6.68
CA GLU A 922 -5.59 26.54 -6.73
C GLU A 922 -5.47 27.15 -5.32
N GLY A 923 -4.52 28.07 -5.17
CA GLY A 923 -4.35 28.96 -4.04
C GLY A 923 -4.70 30.42 -4.36
N GLY A 924 -4.20 31.30 -3.50
CA GLY A 924 -4.49 32.72 -3.51
C GLY A 924 -3.51 33.59 -4.26
N LEU A 925 -2.46 33.09 -4.91
CA LEU A 925 -1.53 33.98 -5.64
C LEU A 925 -2.22 34.68 -6.80
N HIS A 926 -1.79 35.90 -7.16
CA HIS A 926 -2.44 36.68 -8.21
C HIS A 926 -2.55 35.92 -9.54
N GLY A 927 -1.47 35.25 -9.97
CA GLY A 927 -1.47 34.45 -11.19
C GLY A 927 -2.47 33.30 -11.16
N GLU A 928 -2.60 32.60 -10.04
CA GLU A 928 -3.64 31.58 -9.83
C GLU A 928 -5.04 32.21 -9.92
N ARG A 929 -5.24 33.37 -9.27
CA ARG A 929 -6.53 34.10 -9.31
C ARG A 929 -6.87 34.72 -10.66
N LYS A 930 -5.90 34.87 -11.56
CA LYS A 930 -6.12 35.24 -12.97
C LYS A 930 -6.21 34.05 -13.91
N GLY A 931 -5.69 32.89 -13.49
CA GLY A 931 -5.77 31.64 -14.24
C GLY A 931 -4.59 31.48 -15.19
N TRP A 932 -3.46 32.11 -14.87
CA TRP A 932 -2.25 32.09 -15.69
C TRP A 932 -1.63 30.69 -15.81
N HIS A 933 -1.97 29.77 -14.91
CA HIS A 933 -1.61 28.35 -14.99
C HIS A 933 -2.43 27.56 -16.01
N LEU A 934 -3.57 28.08 -16.46
CA LEU A 934 -4.52 27.34 -17.30
C LEU A 934 -4.08 27.34 -18.77
N PRO A 935 -4.25 26.23 -19.50
CA PRO A 935 -3.95 26.18 -20.94
C PRO A 935 -4.72 27.24 -21.73
N GLY A 936 -4.04 27.84 -22.71
CA GLY A 936 -4.62 28.84 -23.61
C GLY A 936 -4.81 30.24 -23.01
N PHE A 937 -4.21 30.54 -21.85
CA PHE A 937 -4.11 31.90 -21.34
C PHE A 937 -3.21 32.76 -22.27
N ASP A 938 -3.61 34.00 -22.54
CA ASP A 938 -2.87 34.90 -23.43
C ASP A 938 -1.76 35.64 -22.68
N THR A 939 -0.50 35.22 -22.88
CA THR A 939 0.69 35.86 -22.30
C THR A 939 1.30 36.94 -23.20
N SER A 940 0.57 37.44 -24.21
CA SER A 940 1.05 38.52 -25.09
C SER A 940 0.74 39.93 -24.56
N GLY A 941 0.01 40.01 -23.44
CA GLY A 941 -0.34 41.27 -22.77
C GLY A 941 0.88 42.08 -22.29
N PRO A 942 0.73 43.40 -22.10
CA PRO A 942 1.82 44.30 -21.72
C PRO A 942 2.44 44.02 -20.35
N GLU A 943 1.75 43.28 -19.48
CA GLU A 943 2.25 42.85 -18.17
C GLU A 943 3.22 41.64 -18.24
N TRP A 944 3.31 40.98 -19.40
CA TRP A 944 4.18 39.84 -19.63
C TRP A 944 5.46 40.23 -20.38
N THR A 945 6.58 39.65 -19.97
CA THR A 945 7.90 39.89 -20.58
C THR A 945 8.62 38.58 -20.83
N LEU A 946 9.57 38.55 -21.78
CA LEU A 946 10.49 37.40 -21.91
C LEU A 946 11.48 37.42 -20.75
N ARG A 947 11.60 36.29 -20.06
CA ARG A 947 12.55 36.09 -18.97
C ARG A 947 12.65 34.60 -18.69
N GLU A 948 13.87 34.08 -18.67
CA GLU A 948 14.09 32.66 -18.37
C GLU A 948 13.85 32.39 -16.88
N LEU A 949 13.38 31.18 -16.54
CA LEU A 949 13.13 30.79 -15.14
C LEU A 949 14.40 30.94 -14.27
N SER A 950 15.56 30.62 -14.82
CA SER A 950 16.86 30.73 -14.16
C SER A 950 17.30 32.17 -13.85
N ASP A 951 16.70 33.17 -14.51
CA ASP A 951 16.96 34.58 -14.20
C ASP A 951 16.27 35.03 -12.91
N GLY A 952 15.34 34.22 -12.37
CA GLY A 952 14.58 34.53 -11.17
C GLY A 952 13.76 35.81 -11.27
N LEU A 953 13.44 36.40 -10.12
CA LEU A 953 12.69 37.65 -10.06
C LEU A 953 13.56 38.86 -10.46
N PRO A 954 12.99 39.89 -11.12
CA PRO A 954 13.72 41.08 -11.51
C PRO A 954 14.49 41.72 -10.35
N GLY A 955 15.79 41.98 -10.55
CA GLY A 955 16.64 42.62 -9.54
C GLY A 955 17.00 41.74 -8.34
N GLY A 956 16.60 40.46 -8.32
CA GLY A 956 16.86 39.56 -7.20
C GLY A 956 16.08 39.93 -5.93
N SER A 957 14.92 40.59 -6.08
CA SER A 957 14.08 41.00 -4.96
C SER A 957 13.21 39.85 -4.44
N ALA A 958 12.82 39.94 -3.17
CA ALA A 958 11.74 39.14 -2.62
C ALA A 958 10.43 39.44 -3.36
N GLY A 959 9.58 38.44 -3.53
CA GLY A 959 8.28 38.62 -4.18
C GLY A 959 7.75 37.33 -4.78
N VAL A 960 6.72 37.45 -5.61
CA VAL A 960 6.14 36.31 -6.34
C VAL A 960 6.05 36.63 -7.82
N GLY A 961 6.67 35.79 -8.64
CA GLY A 961 6.60 35.82 -10.10
C GLY A 961 5.84 34.62 -10.65
N PHE A 962 5.29 34.78 -11.85
CA PHE A 962 4.69 33.69 -12.59
C PHE A 962 5.40 33.51 -13.93
N PHE A 963 5.90 32.31 -14.17
CA PHE A 963 6.60 31.94 -15.40
C PHE A 963 5.74 30.96 -16.17
N VAL A 964 5.50 31.20 -17.45
CA VAL A 964 4.71 30.32 -18.32
C VAL A 964 5.50 30.00 -19.58
N THR A 965 5.51 28.74 -19.99
CA THR A 965 5.99 28.33 -21.30
C THR A 965 5.11 27.20 -21.86
N THR A 966 5.26 26.91 -23.15
CA THR A 966 4.63 25.78 -23.81
C THR A 966 5.67 24.89 -24.47
N PHE A 967 5.34 23.62 -24.63
CA PHE A 967 6.17 22.66 -25.36
C PHE A 967 5.29 21.58 -25.99
N GLU A 968 5.75 20.97 -27.08
CA GLU A 968 5.03 19.88 -27.73
C GLU A 968 5.65 18.53 -27.39
N LEU A 969 4.81 17.51 -27.23
CA LEU A 969 5.21 16.12 -27.19
C LEU A 969 4.68 15.38 -28.42
N ASP A 970 5.48 14.44 -28.90
CA ASP A 970 5.11 13.50 -29.97
C ASP A 970 5.60 12.10 -29.57
N ILE A 971 4.98 11.56 -28.51
CA ILE A 971 5.29 10.24 -28.00
C ILE A 971 4.52 9.20 -28.84
N PRO A 972 5.20 8.19 -29.40
CA PRO A 972 4.53 7.15 -30.17
C PRO A 972 3.44 6.44 -29.37
N GLY A 973 2.27 6.25 -29.99
CA GLY A 973 1.19 5.46 -29.39
C GLY A 973 1.63 4.04 -29.03
N PHE A 974 0.96 3.44 -28.04
CA PHE A 974 1.35 2.14 -27.44
C PHE A 974 2.77 2.14 -26.84
N THR A 975 3.17 3.29 -26.28
CA THR A 975 4.38 3.42 -25.48
C THR A 975 4.01 4.08 -24.15
N ASP A 976 4.32 3.43 -23.04
CA ASP A 976 4.28 4.04 -21.73
C ASP A 976 5.63 4.70 -21.46
N THR A 977 5.66 6.03 -21.46
CA THR A 977 6.88 6.83 -21.30
C THR A 977 6.73 7.78 -20.12
N PRO A 978 6.94 7.31 -18.87
CA PRO A 978 6.81 8.19 -17.71
C PRO A 978 7.76 9.39 -17.80
N ILE A 979 7.22 10.59 -17.60
CA ILE A 979 7.94 11.86 -17.71
C ILE A 979 7.87 12.58 -16.38
N SER A 980 9.02 13.14 -15.97
CA SER A 980 9.16 13.95 -14.77
C SER A 980 9.67 15.36 -15.09
N PHE A 981 9.32 16.29 -14.21
CA PHE A 981 9.90 17.63 -14.16
C PHE A 981 10.98 17.65 -13.06
N GLN A 982 12.22 17.90 -13.46
CA GLN A 982 13.38 17.95 -12.57
C GLN A 982 13.77 19.41 -12.33
N PHE A 983 13.63 19.86 -11.08
CA PHE A 983 14.27 21.08 -10.58
C PHE A 983 15.77 20.87 -10.36
N GLU A 984 16.50 21.91 -9.97
CA GLU A 984 17.88 21.71 -9.51
C GLU A 984 17.98 20.69 -8.37
N GLU A 985 19.04 19.88 -8.37
CA GLU A 985 19.23 18.81 -7.36
C GLU A 985 19.58 19.37 -5.97
N THR A 986 20.06 20.61 -5.88
CA THR A 986 20.48 21.22 -4.61
C THR A 986 19.30 21.82 -3.84
N ASN A 987 19.32 21.66 -2.51
CA ASN A 987 18.28 22.14 -1.60
C ASN A 987 18.78 23.30 -0.71
N ASP A 988 19.28 24.38 -1.30
CA ASP A 988 19.92 25.49 -0.58
C ASP A 988 19.38 26.89 -0.90
N GLN A 989 18.62 27.06 -1.98
CA GLN A 989 18.12 28.38 -2.38
C GLN A 989 16.84 28.77 -1.61
N PRO A 990 16.69 30.03 -1.17
CA PRO A 990 15.57 30.49 -0.37
C PRO A 990 14.35 30.84 -1.23
N TYR A 991 13.78 29.84 -1.93
CA TYR A 991 12.58 30.03 -2.72
C TYR A 991 11.56 28.90 -2.53
N ARG A 992 10.30 29.21 -2.81
CA ARG A 992 9.22 28.23 -3.01
C ARG A 992 8.72 28.29 -4.43
N ALA A 993 8.31 27.15 -4.98
CA ALA A 993 7.66 27.10 -6.29
C ALA A 993 6.45 26.19 -6.30
N LEU A 994 5.42 26.59 -7.05
CA LEU A 994 4.31 25.71 -7.44
C LEU A 994 4.47 25.35 -8.92
N LEU A 995 4.53 24.06 -9.23
CA LEU A 995 4.57 23.52 -10.59
C LEU A 995 3.15 23.22 -11.06
N PHE A 996 2.74 23.85 -12.16
CA PHE A 996 1.51 23.55 -12.85
C PHE A 996 1.80 22.96 -14.22
N VAL A 997 1.14 21.86 -14.56
CA VAL A 997 1.20 21.21 -15.88
C VAL A 997 -0.21 21.09 -16.41
N ASN A 998 -0.46 21.73 -17.56
CA ASN A 998 -1.79 21.88 -18.14
C ASN A 998 -2.85 22.33 -17.12
N GLY A 999 -2.49 23.26 -16.22
CA GLY A 999 -3.36 23.77 -15.16
C GLY A 999 -3.45 22.92 -13.89
N TRP A 1000 -2.90 21.70 -13.86
CA TRP A 1000 -2.86 20.86 -12.67
C TRP A 1000 -1.63 21.18 -11.83
N GLN A 1001 -1.82 21.54 -10.56
CA GLN A 1001 -0.71 21.70 -9.62
C GLN A 1001 -0.15 20.31 -9.29
N TYR A 1002 1.07 20.03 -9.72
CA TYR A 1002 1.74 18.73 -9.60
C TYR A 1002 3.08 18.80 -8.86
N GLY A 1003 3.30 19.90 -8.13
CA GLY A 1003 4.53 20.11 -7.39
C GLY A 1003 4.45 21.31 -6.48
N LYS A 1004 4.71 21.11 -5.20
CA LYS A 1004 5.17 22.14 -4.28
C LYS A 1004 6.65 21.90 -4.01
N ARG A 1005 7.49 22.87 -4.37
CA ARG A 1005 8.93 22.86 -4.19
C ARG A 1005 9.29 23.86 -3.08
N ALA A 1006 9.93 23.39 -2.01
CA ALA A 1006 10.54 24.25 -1.00
C ALA A 1006 12.05 24.08 -1.07
N ALA A 1007 12.73 24.99 -1.76
CA ALA A 1007 14.12 24.76 -2.18
C ALA A 1007 15.11 24.69 -1.03
N ASN A 1008 14.87 25.45 0.03
CA ASN A 1008 15.69 25.44 1.23
C ASN A 1008 15.32 24.32 2.24
N ILE A 1009 14.44 23.38 1.87
CA ILE A 1009 13.96 22.30 2.75
C ILE A 1009 14.13 20.93 2.07
N GLY A 1010 13.62 20.76 0.85
CA GLY A 1010 13.59 19.46 0.17
C GLY A 1010 12.65 18.45 0.84
N PRO A 1011 12.80 17.14 0.56
CA PRO A 1011 13.86 16.55 -0.26
C PRO A 1011 13.54 16.58 -1.76
N GLN A 1012 12.27 16.72 -2.14
CA GLN A 1012 11.83 16.51 -3.52
C GLN A 1012 12.36 17.57 -4.50
N THR A 1013 13.02 17.08 -5.54
CA THR A 1013 13.49 17.87 -6.69
C THR A 1013 12.92 17.36 -8.02
N ARG A 1014 12.39 16.13 -8.05
CA ARG A 1014 11.78 15.50 -9.22
C ARG A 1014 10.29 15.27 -9.00
N PHE A 1015 9.47 15.66 -9.98
CA PHE A 1015 8.01 15.61 -9.92
C PHE A 1015 7.48 14.86 -11.13
N THR A 1016 7.00 13.63 -10.94
CA THR A 1016 6.45 12.83 -12.05
C THR A 1016 5.04 13.29 -12.40
N VAL A 1017 4.72 13.33 -13.70
CA VAL A 1017 3.41 13.75 -14.19
C VAL A 1017 2.91 12.71 -15.20
N PRO A 1018 1.75 12.07 -14.93
CA PRO A 1018 1.27 10.99 -15.78
C PRO A 1018 0.77 11.48 -17.14
N GLN A 1019 0.84 10.59 -18.14
CA GLN A 1019 0.05 10.74 -19.38
C GLN A 1019 -1.43 10.96 -19.03
N GLY A 1020 -2.12 11.78 -19.82
CA GLY A 1020 -3.49 12.22 -19.55
C GLY A 1020 -3.51 13.59 -18.89
N ILE A 1021 -2.64 13.84 -17.90
CA ILE A 1021 -2.33 15.21 -17.46
C ILE A 1021 -1.43 15.85 -18.51
N LEU A 1022 -0.34 15.19 -18.88
CA LEU A 1022 0.41 15.51 -20.08
C LEU A 1022 -0.34 15.00 -21.32
N ASP A 1023 -0.46 15.85 -22.34
CA ASP A 1023 -0.85 15.45 -23.69
C ASP A 1023 0.40 14.97 -24.43
N TYR A 1024 0.50 13.67 -24.65
CA TYR A 1024 1.67 13.05 -25.26
C TYR A 1024 1.77 13.28 -26.78
N THR A 1025 0.73 13.84 -27.40
CA THR A 1025 0.64 14.03 -28.85
C THR A 1025 0.32 15.47 -29.24
N GLY A 1026 0.56 16.41 -28.32
CA GLY A 1026 0.11 17.79 -28.47
C GLY A 1026 0.91 18.79 -27.65
N GLU A 1027 0.41 20.03 -27.66
CA GLU A 1027 0.97 21.13 -26.89
C GLU A 1027 0.61 21.00 -25.40
N ASN A 1028 1.62 21.18 -24.56
CA ASN A 1028 1.51 21.22 -23.11
C ASN A 1028 1.89 22.60 -22.59
N TRP A 1029 1.20 23.04 -21.56
CA TRP A 1029 1.42 24.30 -20.87
C TRP A 1029 2.06 24.05 -19.51
N VAL A 1030 3.14 24.77 -19.21
CA VAL A 1030 3.81 24.69 -17.91
C VAL A 1030 3.84 26.08 -17.30
N ALA A 1031 3.46 26.14 -16.04
CA ALA A 1031 3.55 27.34 -15.25
C ALA A 1031 4.27 27.09 -13.93
N ILE A 1032 5.16 28.02 -13.57
CA ILE A 1032 5.84 28.06 -12.28
C ILE A 1032 5.45 29.35 -11.55
N ALA A 1033 4.78 29.21 -10.41
CA ALA A 1033 4.65 30.31 -9.46
C ALA A 1033 5.89 30.33 -8.57
N LEU A 1034 6.82 31.26 -8.81
CA LEU A 1034 8.08 31.38 -8.09
C LEU A 1034 7.97 32.42 -6.98
N TRP A 1035 8.10 32.01 -5.73
CA TRP A 1035 8.17 32.87 -4.56
C TRP A 1035 9.62 32.94 -4.06
N ALA A 1036 10.31 34.05 -4.33
CA ALA A 1036 11.62 34.33 -3.74
C ALA A 1036 11.42 34.87 -2.31
N LEU A 1037 11.98 34.18 -1.31
CA LEU A 1037 11.74 34.50 0.09
C LEU A 1037 12.53 35.73 0.55
N ASN A 1038 13.66 36.05 -0.05
CA ASN A 1038 14.54 37.14 0.40
C ASN A 1038 14.92 38.06 -0.76
N ASP A 1039 15.44 39.26 -0.44
CA ASP A 1039 16.12 40.14 -1.40
C ASP A 1039 17.50 39.55 -1.76
N THR A 1040 17.49 38.35 -2.31
CA THR A 1040 18.64 37.63 -2.82
C THR A 1040 18.20 36.93 -4.10
N ALA A 1041 19.00 37.07 -5.16
CA ALA A 1041 18.72 36.42 -6.42
C ALA A 1041 18.65 34.90 -6.24
N VAL A 1042 17.63 34.30 -6.85
CA VAL A 1042 17.44 32.85 -6.95
C VAL A 1042 17.43 32.47 -8.42
N SER A 1043 17.94 31.27 -8.72
CA SER A 1043 18.08 30.75 -10.08
C SER A 1043 17.53 29.34 -10.17
N PRO A 1044 16.21 29.15 -10.05
CA PRO A 1044 15.57 27.86 -10.24
C PRO A 1044 15.76 27.38 -11.68
N THR A 1045 15.93 26.07 -11.84
CA THR A 1045 15.95 25.44 -13.17
C THR A 1045 14.86 24.40 -13.27
N LEU A 1046 14.38 24.10 -14.47
CA LEU A 1046 13.38 23.06 -14.70
C LEU A 1046 13.63 22.38 -16.03
N GLN A 1047 13.70 21.05 -16.01
CA GLN A 1047 13.92 20.24 -17.20
C GLN A 1047 12.94 19.07 -17.23
N LEU A 1048 12.52 18.68 -18.43
CA LEU A 1048 11.81 17.43 -18.63
C LEU A 1048 12.82 16.27 -18.60
N ALA A 1049 12.44 15.18 -17.95
CA ALA A 1049 13.19 13.94 -17.94
C ALA A 1049 12.28 12.79 -18.33
N VAL A 1050 12.75 11.95 -19.26
CA VAL A 1050 12.13 10.65 -19.56
C VAL A 1050 12.67 9.68 -18.52
N ASP A 1051 11.80 9.15 -17.66
CA ASP A 1051 12.21 8.24 -16.59
C ASP A 1051 12.37 6.81 -17.13
N ALA A 1052 11.52 6.40 -18.07
CA ALA A 1052 11.61 5.13 -18.78
C ALA A 1052 10.85 5.19 -20.11
N ILE A 1053 11.13 4.22 -20.99
CA ILE A 1053 10.38 3.99 -22.23
C ILE A 1053 10.01 2.51 -22.25
N ILE A 1054 8.71 2.25 -22.24
CA ILE A 1054 8.14 0.90 -22.18
C ILE A 1054 7.21 0.72 -23.38
N GLU A 1055 7.46 -0.27 -24.24
CA GLU A 1055 6.50 -0.66 -25.28
C GLU A 1055 5.30 -1.33 -24.64
N GLY A 1056 4.08 -0.91 -24.96
CA GLY A 1056 2.85 -1.49 -24.42
C GLY A 1056 1.95 -0.44 -23.74
N GLY A 1057 1.41 -0.79 -22.59
CA GLY A 1057 0.45 0.01 -21.82
C GLY A 1057 -1.01 -0.42 -21.98
N VAL A 1058 -1.91 0.33 -21.34
CA VAL A 1058 -3.36 0.01 -21.27
C VAL A 1058 -4.19 0.60 -22.41
N GLY A 1059 -3.53 1.01 -23.50
CA GLY A 1059 -4.17 1.62 -24.66
C GLY A 1059 -4.25 3.15 -24.59
N PRO A 1060 -5.17 3.78 -25.33
CA PRO A 1060 -5.28 5.24 -25.40
C PRO A 1060 -5.64 5.87 -24.06
N ILE A 1061 -4.89 6.91 -23.68
CA ILE A 1061 -5.15 7.70 -22.48
C ILE A 1061 -5.66 9.08 -22.90
N ALA A 1062 -6.85 9.46 -22.43
CA ALA A 1062 -7.44 10.75 -22.75
C ALA A 1062 -6.89 11.85 -21.83
N SER A 1063 -6.71 13.05 -22.39
CA SER A 1063 -6.43 14.25 -21.60
C SER A 1063 -7.70 15.02 -21.28
N ASN A 1064 -7.85 15.44 -20.03
CA ASN A 1064 -8.94 16.30 -19.57
C ASN A 1064 -8.38 17.56 -18.92
N ASN A 1065 -7.96 18.49 -19.77
CA ASN A 1065 -7.30 19.74 -19.36
C ASN A 1065 -8.14 20.95 -19.77
N PRO A 1066 -9.17 21.36 -18.99
CA PRO A 1066 -9.97 22.52 -19.30
C PRO A 1066 -9.12 23.78 -19.49
N VAL A 1067 -9.40 24.50 -20.58
CA VAL A 1067 -8.68 25.71 -20.99
C VAL A 1067 -9.20 26.95 -20.26
N TRP A 1068 -8.38 27.99 -20.19
CA TRP A 1068 -8.69 29.25 -19.49
C TRP A 1068 -10.06 29.83 -19.84
N ARG A 1069 -10.36 30.00 -21.14
CA ARG A 1069 -11.63 30.60 -21.63
C ARG A 1069 -12.87 29.81 -21.22
N SER A 1070 -12.74 28.52 -20.92
CA SER A 1070 -13.88 27.69 -20.51
C SER A 1070 -14.24 27.87 -19.03
N LEU A 1071 -13.25 28.22 -18.20
CA LEU A 1071 -13.38 28.38 -16.76
C LEU A 1071 -13.56 29.85 -16.34
N ARG A 1072 -13.04 30.78 -17.15
CA ARG A 1072 -13.03 32.23 -16.86
C ARG A 1072 -13.48 33.01 -18.11
N PRO A 1073 -14.79 32.92 -18.46
CA PRO A 1073 -15.34 33.51 -19.67
C PRO A 1073 -15.47 35.04 -19.64
#